data_AF-A0A3A8PWR4-F1
#
_entry.id   AF-A0A3A8PWR4-F1
#
_cell.length_a   1.000
_cell.length_b   1.000
_cell.length_c   1.000
_cell.angle_alpha   90.00
_cell.angle_beta   90.00
_cell.angle_gamma   90.00
#
_symmetry.space_group_name_H-M   'P 1'
#
loop_
_entity.id
_entity.type
_entity.pdbx_description
1 polymer ?
#
loop_
_entity_poly.entity_id
_entity_poly.type
_entity_poly.pdbx_seq_one_letter_code
_entity_poly.pdbx_strand_id
1 'polypeptide(L)'
;MRCRSSFAFVVLLGTLAALACGGPTVPEDDAVCALSFTDTGTVRVFVVGHAFTLDDAASLEHFDASFREDVVRIAPCLSPTRPNLLLFPEDAGLIAWFSGRRAMLARGAGSTELAFNAMYAGWFRAADEYRRRYPGISAARSLTLALGDPAWRAMEHTFGGIAKRYGVWVMTSANVPYVEARRDSEAVGLFRDVDADDNEPAYVATGPECFNAALLYGPDGRLAGRSDKVYLTETEEADLDLSPASLERLGTFALPFGRVGAAISRDAFYAPFLQRLEDLGTELVTQPEAWSGWTVKDEQGGWLPDTILSSGWSHTQKYRGFRHSAAPMLSGNLFDLIFDGQVWVTRKSTPDQPPRAFVGSRPLTGWVDVGPWTFPDPLEADPGLSLEERQARLREQGDALEPGSGDRREGRYARSLIAADLSLAGDGPGPKLPVTPGAEGLPSREVAPVDVGAQTNPEGAFDVAGRLYVVFSDARAGRPQVYVATSDDNGRTFTPAHPVSLGPGRQVRPAVAAGPAGSVVVAWQEAREGTKEVLWAAVSTDGAASFGPASRVDAVDASQWEAALAWEPGTSRVALAWTDFREGLAPKVRLSRSEDGGRTWAASSRVDASNGVTDRHEGSQLQPSVTWGAEGVVVAWLDYRERDWEVYAAVSVGEGFAAAEQVSPPSASETLAGEPRLTSAPEGDVVLVWDDLRERRGHHDVRGARRVQGRWEPLPWVAGGADTGAFVSRFRPSAAWVREAWHVVFQDLSPGKSGLGAARMSPLASTALVDATRLDDTGASANQLTRPRVVAKVDGSAGMVLFEDDREGFSRVRVTDPL
;
A
#
# COMPACT_ATOMS: atom_id res chain seq x y z
N MET A 1 50.72 14.54 56.72
CA MET A 1 51.94 14.40 55.88
C MET A 1 51.64 15.07 54.55
N ARG A 2 52.05 16.35 54.37
CA ARG A 2 53.10 16.84 53.44
C ARG A 2 52.99 16.20 52.03
N CYS A 3 52.92 16.90 50.89
CA CYS A 3 53.14 18.30 50.55
C CYS A 3 52.55 18.61 49.15
N ARG A 4 52.30 19.90 48.89
CA ARG A 4 52.01 20.54 47.60
C ARG A 4 53.26 20.64 46.69
N SER A 5 53.04 20.80 45.38
CA SER A 5 53.61 21.83 44.45
C SER A 5 53.87 21.24 43.05
N SER A 6 53.20 21.65 41.95
CA SER A 6 53.36 22.88 41.13
C SER A 6 54.35 22.74 39.96
N PHE A 7 53.83 23.02 38.75
CA PHE A 7 54.45 23.68 37.58
C PHE A 7 55.70 23.07 36.89
N ALA A 8 55.59 22.79 35.58
CA ALA A 8 56.29 23.55 34.52
C ALA A 8 55.93 23.03 33.11
N PHE A 9 55.75 23.99 32.19
CA PHE A 9 55.41 23.85 30.78
C PHE A 9 56.60 24.38 29.98
N VAL A 10 57.25 23.58 29.12
CA VAL A 10 58.08 24.07 27.99
C VAL A 10 58.07 23.07 26.83
N VAL A 11 57.31 23.43 25.80
CA VAL A 11 57.58 23.40 24.34
C VAL A 11 58.73 22.50 23.82
N LEU A 12 58.37 21.56 22.94
CA LEU A 12 59.12 21.33 21.69
C LEU A 12 58.13 21.07 20.54
N LEU A 13 57.97 22.09 19.69
CA LEU A 13 57.40 22.02 18.34
C LEU A 13 58.47 21.47 17.40
N GLY A 14 58.14 20.49 16.56
CA GLY A 14 59.04 20.04 15.50
C GLY A 14 58.67 18.72 14.83
N THR A 15 57.69 18.79 13.91
CA THR A 15 57.56 17.99 12.67
C THR A 15 57.56 16.45 12.76
N LEU A 16 56.37 15.87 12.57
CA LEU A 16 56.11 15.00 11.41
C LEU A 16 54.59 14.86 11.21
N ALA A 17 54.05 15.80 10.43
CA ALA A 17 52.82 15.62 9.69
C ALA A 17 53.08 14.57 8.59
N ALA A 18 52.62 13.35 8.83
CA ALA A 18 52.38 12.31 7.83
C ALA A 18 51.73 11.10 8.51
N LEU A 19 50.46 11.23 8.93
CA LEU A 19 49.55 10.11 9.24
C LEU A 19 48.12 10.65 9.12
N ALA A 20 47.79 11.12 7.91
CA ALA A 20 46.44 11.24 7.41
C ALA A 20 46.24 10.10 6.39
N CYS A 21 44.99 9.64 6.29
CA CYS A 21 44.49 8.60 5.37
C CYS A 21 44.72 7.15 5.81
N GLY A 22 44.07 6.75 6.90
CA GLY A 22 43.57 5.39 7.06
C GLY A 22 42.07 5.48 7.33
N GLY A 23 41.24 5.15 6.33
CA GLY A 23 39.82 4.85 6.61
C GLY A 23 39.73 3.68 7.59
N PRO A 24 38.56 3.40 8.20
CA PRO A 24 38.40 2.24 9.06
C PRO A 24 38.88 1.00 8.29
N THR A 25 39.96 0.39 8.77
CA THR A 25 40.47 -0.87 8.23
C THR A 25 39.48 -1.94 8.61
N VAL A 26 38.77 -2.47 7.61
CA VAL A 26 37.93 -3.66 7.73
C VAL A 26 38.79 -4.77 8.33
N PRO A 27 38.46 -5.33 9.51
CA PRO A 27 39.15 -6.50 10.04
C PRO A 27 39.12 -7.62 8.99
N GLU A 28 40.24 -8.32 8.74
CA GLU A 28 40.33 -9.33 7.68
C GLU A 28 39.31 -10.49 7.82
N ASP A 29 38.71 -10.67 9.01
CA ASP A 29 37.66 -11.66 9.27
C ASP A 29 36.26 -11.24 8.71
N ASP A 30 36.04 -9.96 8.42
CA ASP A 30 34.77 -9.42 7.86
C ASP A 30 34.72 -9.44 6.32
N ALA A 31 35.71 -10.01 5.63
CA ALA A 31 35.73 -10.11 4.17
C ALA A 31 34.79 -11.22 3.61
N VAL A 32 34.20 -12.04 4.48
CA VAL A 32 33.34 -13.16 4.09
C VAL A 32 31.88 -12.81 4.36
N CYS A 33 31.02 -12.99 3.35
CA CYS A 33 29.60 -12.81 3.53
C CYS A 33 29.03 -13.77 4.58
N ALA A 34 28.42 -13.22 5.64
CA ALA A 34 27.77 -13.98 6.70
C ALA A 34 26.31 -14.39 6.37
N LEU A 35 25.77 -13.93 5.25
CA LEU A 35 24.41 -14.24 4.78
C LEU A 35 24.46 -15.35 3.72
N SER A 36 23.41 -16.16 3.67
CA SER A 36 23.26 -17.20 2.64
C SER A 36 22.22 -16.79 1.61
N PHE A 37 22.46 -17.19 0.36
CA PHE A 37 21.60 -16.85 -0.77
C PHE A 37 21.26 -18.08 -1.59
N THR A 38 20.09 -18.06 -2.21
CA THR A 38 19.66 -19.12 -3.14
C THR A 38 20.32 -18.98 -4.52
N ASP A 39 20.95 -17.83 -4.80
CA ASP A 39 21.52 -17.44 -6.09
C ASP A 39 20.52 -17.51 -7.26
N THR A 40 19.24 -17.26 -6.98
CA THR A 40 18.12 -17.26 -7.92
C THR A 40 17.36 -15.93 -7.89
N GLY A 41 16.94 -15.39 -9.03
CA GLY A 41 16.18 -14.13 -9.09
C GLY A 41 16.82 -13.06 -9.97
N THR A 42 16.18 -11.89 -10.00
CA THR A 42 16.55 -10.73 -10.83
C THR A 42 17.30 -9.64 -10.05
N VAL A 43 17.18 -9.62 -8.71
CA VAL A 43 17.81 -8.62 -7.83
C VAL A 43 18.16 -9.22 -6.48
N ARG A 44 19.27 -8.79 -5.87
CA ARG A 44 19.58 -9.03 -4.45
C ARG A 44 19.13 -7.84 -3.62
N VAL A 45 18.22 -8.06 -2.69
CA VAL A 45 17.65 -7.00 -1.83
C VAL A 45 18.18 -7.15 -0.42
N PHE A 46 18.68 -6.05 0.14
CA PHE A 46 19.11 -5.93 1.54
C PHE A 46 18.13 -5.02 2.27
N VAL A 47 17.67 -5.45 3.43
CA VAL A 47 16.68 -4.75 4.24
C VAL A 47 17.31 -4.41 5.59
N VAL A 48 17.51 -3.12 5.83
CA VAL A 48 18.27 -2.62 6.98
C VAL A 48 17.35 -2.23 8.12
N GLY A 49 17.59 -2.79 9.30
CA GLY A 49 17.04 -2.31 10.56
C GLY A 49 18.08 -1.41 11.21
N HIS A 50 17.96 -0.10 11.01
CA HIS A 50 18.96 0.85 11.46
C HIS A 50 18.64 1.30 12.89
N ALA A 51 19.50 0.92 13.83
CA ALA A 51 19.49 1.49 15.17
C ALA A 51 20.33 2.77 15.19
N PHE A 52 19.72 3.89 15.60
CA PHE A 52 20.38 5.19 15.70
C PHE A 52 20.48 5.67 17.15
N THR A 53 21.40 6.61 17.38
CA THR A 53 21.44 7.42 18.59
C THR A 53 21.55 8.91 18.24
N LEU A 54 21.22 9.81 19.17
CA LEU A 54 21.38 11.26 18.95
C LEU A 54 22.85 11.68 18.69
N ASP A 55 23.83 10.86 19.10
CA ASP A 55 25.24 11.10 18.80
C ASP A 55 25.54 10.94 17.30
N ASP A 56 24.76 10.13 16.57
CA ASP A 56 24.89 10.00 15.12
C ASP A 56 24.54 11.31 14.40
N ALA A 57 23.72 12.16 15.02
CA ALA A 57 23.39 13.49 14.52
C ALA A 57 24.42 14.56 14.97
N ALA A 58 25.60 14.19 15.47
CA ALA A 58 26.59 15.20 15.89
C ALA A 58 27.11 16.06 14.72
N SER A 59 27.33 15.44 13.56
CA SER A 59 27.76 16.08 12.32
C SER A 59 27.38 15.22 11.10
N LEU A 60 27.52 15.77 9.89
CA LEU A 60 27.30 15.03 8.64
C LEU A 60 28.18 13.76 8.56
N GLU A 61 29.41 13.81 9.06
CA GLU A 61 30.32 12.66 9.08
C GLU A 61 29.89 11.57 10.06
N HIS A 62 29.32 11.93 11.22
CA HIS A 62 28.79 10.96 12.16
C HIS A 62 27.54 10.29 11.59
N PHE A 63 26.67 11.07 10.96
CA PHE A 63 25.47 10.57 10.29
C PHE A 63 25.86 9.58 9.18
N ASP A 64 26.76 9.99 8.29
CA ASP A 64 27.30 9.14 7.22
C ASP A 64 28.00 7.89 7.77
N ALA A 65 28.80 8.02 8.83
CA ALA A 65 29.48 6.88 9.46
C ALA A 65 28.47 5.87 10.02
N SER A 66 27.40 6.32 10.67
CA SER A 66 26.39 5.46 11.27
C SER A 66 25.71 4.55 10.23
N PHE A 67 25.26 5.11 9.10
CA PHE A 67 24.68 4.30 8.01
C PHE A 67 25.72 3.47 7.26
N ARG A 68 26.97 3.96 7.10
CA ARG A 68 28.03 3.16 6.45
C ARG A 68 28.44 1.94 7.27
N GLU A 69 28.26 1.95 8.58
CA GLU A 69 28.49 0.78 9.42
C GLU A 69 27.58 -0.40 9.02
N ASP A 70 26.33 -0.13 8.67
CA ASP A 70 25.43 -1.16 8.12
C ASP A 70 25.96 -1.69 6.78
N VAL A 71 26.49 -0.81 5.94
CA VAL A 71 27.03 -1.17 4.62
C VAL A 71 28.31 -2.01 4.72
N VAL A 72 29.11 -1.86 5.77
CA VAL A 72 30.29 -2.74 6.01
C VAL A 72 29.86 -4.20 6.10
N ARG A 73 28.72 -4.50 6.75
CA ARG A 73 28.16 -5.86 6.85
C ARG A 73 27.54 -6.35 5.54
N ILE A 74 27.09 -5.43 4.68
CA ILE A 74 26.44 -5.73 3.39
C ILE A 74 27.48 -5.96 2.28
N ALA A 75 28.56 -5.18 2.26
CA ALA A 75 29.49 -5.11 1.14
C ALA A 75 30.08 -6.49 0.72
N PRO A 76 30.47 -7.38 1.64
CA PRO A 76 30.94 -8.73 1.29
C PRO A 76 29.86 -9.61 0.65
N CYS A 77 28.58 -9.30 0.87
CA CYS A 77 27.42 -10.07 0.43
C CYS A 77 26.83 -9.59 -0.90
N LEU A 78 27.31 -8.48 -1.46
CA LEU A 78 26.82 -7.93 -2.72
C LEU A 78 26.97 -8.96 -3.84
N SER A 79 25.93 -9.10 -4.66
CA SER A 79 25.99 -9.96 -5.84
C SER A 79 26.88 -9.32 -6.90
N PRO A 80 27.89 -10.03 -7.44
CA PRO A 80 28.70 -9.52 -8.54
C PRO A 80 28.03 -9.68 -9.92
N THR A 81 26.94 -10.46 -10.00
CA THR A 81 26.30 -10.85 -11.26
C THR A 81 24.89 -10.30 -11.43
N ARG A 82 24.34 -9.64 -10.40
CA ARG A 82 22.98 -9.08 -10.40
C ARG A 82 22.97 -7.68 -9.80
N PRO A 83 21.97 -6.84 -10.15
CA PRO A 83 21.72 -5.62 -9.42
C PRO A 83 21.50 -5.89 -7.93
N ASN A 84 21.97 -4.96 -7.09
CA ASN A 84 21.74 -4.96 -5.65
C ASN A 84 20.89 -3.73 -5.30
N LEU A 85 19.92 -3.93 -4.40
CA LEU A 85 19.05 -2.88 -3.86
C LEU A 85 19.18 -2.87 -2.33
N LEU A 86 19.61 -1.75 -1.77
CA LEU A 86 19.67 -1.52 -0.33
C LEU A 86 18.48 -0.67 0.08
N LEU A 87 17.70 -1.17 1.03
CA LEU A 87 16.55 -0.47 1.60
C LEU A 87 16.90 0.01 3.01
N PHE A 88 16.80 1.32 3.21
CA PHE A 88 16.96 1.98 4.50
C PHE A 88 15.62 2.49 5.03
N PRO A 89 15.50 2.67 6.36
CA PRO A 89 14.22 2.98 6.99
C PRO A 89 13.59 4.32 6.58
N GLU A 90 12.34 4.50 7.02
CA GLU A 90 11.71 5.82 7.07
C GLU A 90 12.48 6.76 8.00
N ASP A 91 12.30 8.07 7.83
CA ASP A 91 12.82 9.09 8.74
C ASP A 91 14.33 9.07 9.01
N ALA A 92 15.11 8.41 8.15
CA ALA A 92 16.56 8.59 8.11
C ALA A 92 16.92 10.09 7.97
N GLY A 93 16.11 10.85 7.22
CA GLY A 93 16.23 12.31 7.13
C GLY A 93 15.84 13.09 8.38
N LEU A 94 15.00 12.55 9.27
CA LEU A 94 14.62 13.21 10.52
C LEU A 94 15.83 13.33 11.46
N ILE A 95 16.67 12.29 11.52
CA ILE A 95 17.94 12.32 12.25
C ILE A 95 18.86 13.40 11.66
N ALA A 96 18.89 13.55 10.34
CA ALA A 96 19.71 14.55 9.66
C ALA A 96 19.35 16.00 10.03
N TRP A 97 18.09 16.30 10.37
CA TRP A 97 17.69 17.63 10.86
C TRP A 97 18.44 18.06 12.12
N PHE A 98 18.84 17.10 12.94
CA PHE A 98 19.59 17.35 14.17
C PHE A 98 21.10 17.42 13.95
N SER A 99 21.58 17.46 12.70
CA SER A 99 23.01 17.51 12.40
C SER A 99 23.63 18.90 12.57
N GLY A 100 24.90 18.94 12.94
CA GLY A 100 25.72 20.16 12.89
C GLY A 100 25.58 21.13 14.08
N ARG A 101 26.22 22.29 13.97
CA ARG A 101 26.36 23.29 15.03
C ARG A 101 25.07 24.03 15.35
N ARG A 102 24.19 24.26 14.36
CA ARG A 102 22.89 24.91 14.58
C ARG A 102 21.95 24.07 15.45
N ALA A 103 22.09 22.75 15.39
CA ALA A 103 21.30 21.79 16.13
C ALA A 103 21.86 21.44 17.52
N MET A 104 23.03 21.98 17.92
CA MET A 104 23.72 21.59 19.15
C MET A 104 22.86 21.71 20.42
N LEU A 105 22.10 22.80 20.55
CA LEU A 105 21.20 22.98 21.70
C LEU A 105 19.98 22.06 21.64
N ALA A 106 19.49 21.78 20.42
CA ALA A 106 18.36 20.88 20.21
C ALA A 106 18.70 19.44 20.61
N ARG A 107 19.89 18.94 20.26
CA ARG A 107 20.35 17.59 20.67
C ARG A 107 20.48 17.41 22.18
N GLY A 108 20.73 18.49 22.93
CA GLY A 108 20.80 18.47 24.39
C GLY A 108 19.45 18.65 25.10
N ALA A 109 18.35 18.72 24.35
CA ALA A 109 17.02 18.86 24.93
C ALA A 109 16.53 17.54 25.57
N GLY A 110 15.69 17.64 26.59
CA GLY A 110 15.11 16.48 27.28
C GLY A 110 13.78 15.99 26.70
N SER A 111 13.24 16.67 25.69
CA SER A 111 11.99 16.30 25.01
C SER A 111 11.98 16.81 23.58
N THR A 112 11.14 16.20 22.74
CA THR A 112 10.96 16.56 21.33
C THR A 112 10.51 18.01 21.17
N GLU A 113 9.53 18.45 21.96
CA GLU A 113 9.04 19.84 21.92
C GLU A 113 10.16 20.86 22.18
N LEU A 114 10.98 20.63 23.22
CA LEU A 114 12.10 21.52 23.55
C LEU A 114 13.18 21.48 22.45
N ALA A 115 13.43 20.30 21.87
CA ALA A 115 14.39 20.13 20.79
C ALA A 115 14.00 20.96 19.55
N PHE A 116 12.74 20.86 19.10
CA PHE A 116 12.26 21.61 17.94
C PHE A 116 12.21 23.12 18.19
N ASN A 117 11.86 23.57 19.41
CA ASN A 117 11.93 24.97 19.78
C ASN A 117 13.37 25.52 19.74
N ALA A 118 14.35 24.75 20.25
CA ALA A 118 15.76 25.10 20.15
C ALA A 118 16.25 25.10 18.69
N MET A 119 15.76 24.15 17.88
CA MET A 119 16.06 24.07 16.45
C MET A 119 15.57 25.32 15.70
N TYR A 120 14.35 25.77 16.00
CA TYR A 120 13.78 26.98 15.41
C TYR A 120 14.67 28.20 15.64
N ALA A 121 15.23 28.36 16.84
CA ALA A 121 16.14 29.45 17.14
C ALA A 121 17.43 29.40 16.30
N GLY A 122 17.97 28.20 16.05
CA GLY A 122 19.15 27.99 15.22
C GLY A 122 18.94 28.33 13.74
N TRP A 123 17.70 28.17 13.25
CA TRP A 123 17.31 28.37 11.84
C TRP A 123 16.39 29.57 11.60
N PHE A 124 16.19 30.41 12.61
CA PHE A 124 15.19 31.49 12.61
C PHE A 124 15.22 32.37 11.37
N ARG A 125 16.41 32.78 10.89
CA ARG A 125 16.53 33.68 9.73
C ARG A 125 16.00 33.04 8.43
N ALA A 126 16.33 31.78 8.20
CA ALA A 126 15.87 31.02 7.03
C ALA A 126 14.35 30.75 7.13
N ALA A 127 13.89 30.33 8.32
CA ALA A 127 12.47 30.08 8.57
C ALA A 127 11.61 31.34 8.38
N ASP A 128 12.05 32.47 8.94
CA ASP A 128 11.38 33.77 8.81
C ASP A 128 11.36 34.27 7.35
N GLU A 129 12.40 33.99 6.56
CA GLU A 129 12.37 34.26 5.13
C GLU A 129 11.33 33.40 4.40
N TYR A 130 11.23 32.10 4.70
CA TYR A 130 10.18 31.28 4.10
C TYR A 130 8.77 31.74 4.48
N ARG A 131 8.56 32.26 5.71
CA ARG A 131 7.28 32.86 6.11
C ARG A 131 6.96 34.13 5.33
N ARG A 132 7.98 34.92 4.95
CA ARG A 132 7.79 36.07 4.04
C ARG A 132 7.48 35.63 2.62
N ARG A 133 8.23 34.63 2.11
CA ARG A 133 8.06 34.10 0.75
C ARG A 133 6.70 33.41 0.55
N TYR A 134 6.22 32.72 1.58
CA TYR A 134 4.98 31.95 1.55
C TYR A 134 4.06 32.36 2.71
N PRO A 135 3.30 33.48 2.56
CA PRO A 135 2.36 33.91 3.59
C PRO A 135 1.34 32.82 3.92
N GLY A 136 1.15 32.52 5.21
CA GLY A 136 0.15 31.56 5.69
C GLY A 136 0.72 30.21 6.14
N ILE A 137 2.00 29.90 5.88
CA ILE A 137 2.63 28.69 6.43
C ILE A 137 2.82 28.80 7.95
N SER A 138 2.76 27.65 8.65
CA SER A 138 3.01 27.58 10.09
C SER A 138 4.49 27.79 10.46
N ALA A 139 4.77 27.94 11.76
CA ALA A 139 6.14 27.96 12.26
C ALA A 139 6.85 26.61 12.01
N ALA A 140 6.16 25.49 12.24
CA ALA A 140 6.67 24.15 11.95
C ALA A 140 7.03 24.00 10.48
N ARG A 141 6.13 24.37 9.56
CA ARG A 141 6.39 24.36 8.12
C ARG A 141 7.61 25.20 7.75
N SER A 142 7.71 26.41 8.29
CA SER A 142 8.86 27.28 7.98
C SER A 142 10.19 26.70 8.45
N LEU A 143 10.17 25.94 9.56
CA LEU A 143 11.33 25.23 10.06
C LEU A 143 11.69 24.03 9.19
N THR A 144 10.71 23.21 8.80
CA THR A 144 10.96 22.05 7.93
C THR A 144 11.50 22.47 6.55
N LEU A 145 11.03 23.60 6.01
CA LEU A 145 11.61 24.22 4.81
C LEU A 145 13.07 24.67 5.01
N ALA A 146 13.39 25.25 6.17
CA ALA A 146 14.75 25.67 6.52
C ALA A 146 15.70 24.49 6.71
N LEU A 147 15.20 23.39 7.29
CA LEU A 147 15.93 22.13 7.50
C LEU A 147 16.07 21.30 6.21
N GLY A 148 15.45 21.72 5.11
CA GLY A 148 15.64 21.09 3.80
C GLY A 148 17.09 21.06 3.36
N ASP A 149 17.88 22.08 3.71
CA ASP A 149 19.29 22.17 3.35
C ASP A 149 20.18 21.08 3.99
N PRO A 150 20.24 20.96 5.33
CA PRO A 150 21.00 19.88 5.97
C PRO A 150 20.46 18.49 5.62
N ALA A 151 19.13 18.35 5.46
CA ALA A 151 18.53 17.08 5.06
C ALA A 151 19.00 16.63 3.68
N TRP A 152 18.92 17.49 2.65
CA TRP A 152 19.36 17.14 1.29
C TRP A 152 20.87 16.85 1.23
N ARG A 153 21.69 17.60 1.96
CA ARG A 153 23.13 17.29 2.09
C ARG A 153 23.35 15.89 2.65
N ALA A 154 22.69 15.56 3.76
CA ALA A 154 22.80 14.23 4.36
C ALA A 154 22.34 13.13 3.40
N MET A 155 21.24 13.36 2.69
CA MET A 155 20.71 12.36 1.75
C MET A 155 21.65 12.12 0.56
N GLU A 156 22.14 13.19 -0.08
CA GLU A 156 23.03 13.09 -1.24
C GLU A 156 24.42 12.59 -0.85
N HIS A 157 25.00 13.11 0.24
CA HIS A 157 26.33 12.72 0.71
C HIS A 157 26.36 11.24 1.15
N THR A 158 25.42 10.83 1.99
CA THR A 158 25.42 9.48 2.58
C THR A 158 24.84 8.45 1.63
N PHE A 159 23.56 8.56 1.25
CA PHE A 159 22.90 7.51 0.46
C PHE A 159 23.29 7.55 -1.02
N GLY A 160 23.42 8.74 -1.60
CA GLY A 160 24.03 8.91 -2.93
C GLY A 160 25.49 8.46 -2.94
N GLY A 161 26.24 8.76 -1.88
CA GLY A 161 27.63 8.29 -1.70
C GLY A 161 27.74 6.76 -1.61
N ILE A 162 26.89 6.10 -0.83
CA ILE A 162 26.79 4.63 -0.74
C ILE A 162 26.47 4.05 -2.11
N ALA A 163 25.43 4.56 -2.79
CA ALA A 163 25.01 4.07 -4.09
C ALA A 163 26.16 4.11 -5.11
N LYS A 164 26.87 5.24 -5.18
CA LYS A 164 28.02 5.44 -6.07
C LYS A 164 29.23 4.58 -5.70
N ARG A 165 29.57 4.50 -4.41
CA ARG A 165 30.76 3.79 -3.94
C ARG A 165 30.67 2.29 -4.18
N TYR A 166 29.47 1.72 -4.00
CA TYR A 166 29.26 0.28 -4.11
C TYR A 166 28.58 -0.14 -5.42
N GLY A 167 28.17 0.80 -6.26
CA GLY A 167 27.50 0.52 -7.54
C GLY A 167 26.13 -0.14 -7.35
N VAL A 168 25.38 0.30 -6.33
CA VAL A 168 24.10 -0.29 -5.91
C VAL A 168 22.96 0.71 -6.00
N TRP A 169 21.73 0.20 -6.07
CA TRP A 169 20.54 1.01 -5.88
C TRP A 169 20.30 1.21 -4.39
N VAL A 170 19.93 2.41 -3.97
CA VAL A 170 19.66 2.73 -2.55
C VAL A 170 18.32 3.43 -2.44
N MET A 171 17.44 2.92 -1.58
CA MET A 171 16.22 3.60 -1.19
C MET A 171 16.28 3.99 0.28
N THR A 172 15.86 5.21 0.59
CA THR A 172 15.74 5.77 1.94
C THR A 172 14.52 6.70 1.99
N SER A 173 14.18 7.25 3.17
CA SER A 173 13.18 8.31 3.29
C SER A 173 13.71 9.56 4.00
N ALA A 174 13.14 10.71 3.67
CA ALA A 174 13.39 11.96 4.37
C ALA A 174 12.19 12.89 4.33
N ASN A 175 12.04 13.70 5.39
CA ASN A 175 11.13 14.84 5.43
C ASN A 175 11.78 16.04 4.75
N VAL A 176 11.45 16.26 3.47
CA VAL A 176 12.14 17.24 2.62
C VAL A 176 11.22 17.99 1.65
N PRO A 177 11.47 19.29 1.41
CA PRO A 177 10.85 20.03 0.32
C PRO A 177 11.49 19.68 -1.03
N TYR A 178 10.85 20.11 -2.12
CA TYR A 178 11.52 20.24 -3.41
C TYR A 178 12.48 21.42 -3.38
N VAL A 179 13.73 21.21 -3.78
CA VAL A 179 14.79 22.24 -3.68
C VAL A 179 15.45 22.53 -5.03
N GLU A 180 16.03 23.73 -5.11
CA GLU A 180 17.00 24.09 -6.14
C GLU A 180 18.36 24.40 -5.50
N ALA A 181 19.45 23.97 -6.15
CA ALA A 181 20.80 24.27 -5.70
C ALA A 181 21.21 25.69 -6.16
N ARG A 182 21.42 26.60 -5.21
CA ARG A 182 21.71 28.03 -5.44
C ARG A 182 23.10 28.40 -4.93
N ARG A 183 23.83 29.19 -5.72
CA ARG A 183 25.22 29.59 -5.45
C ARG A 183 25.41 31.10 -5.27
N ASP A 184 24.34 31.87 -5.42
CA ASP A 184 24.40 33.31 -5.18
C ASP A 184 24.60 33.61 -3.69
N SER A 185 25.27 34.73 -3.40
CA SER A 185 25.70 35.08 -2.04
C SER A 185 24.53 35.28 -1.07
N GLU A 186 23.36 35.70 -1.57
CA GLU A 186 22.17 35.89 -0.76
C GLU A 186 21.60 34.55 -0.30
N ALA A 187 21.36 33.63 -1.24
CA ALA A 187 20.87 32.29 -0.92
C ALA A 187 21.86 31.52 -0.02
N VAL A 188 23.16 31.58 -0.34
CA VAL A 188 24.21 30.93 0.46
C VAL A 188 24.30 31.53 1.87
N GLY A 189 24.24 32.86 2.01
CA GLY A 189 24.33 33.51 3.32
C GLY A 189 23.12 33.23 4.23
N LEU A 190 21.96 32.92 3.65
CA LEU A 190 20.71 32.79 4.39
C LEU A 190 20.30 31.34 4.66
N PHE A 191 20.35 30.48 3.64
CA PHE A 191 19.78 29.14 3.70
C PHE A 191 20.83 28.03 3.89
N ARG A 192 22.08 28.25 3.47
CA ARG A 192 23.12 27.23 3.58
C ARG A 192 23.35 26.85 5.04
N ASP A 193 23.54 25.58 5.29
CA ASP A 193 24.12 25.12 6.55
C ASP A 193 25.50 25.77 6.76
N VAL A 194 25.78 26.17 8.00
CA VAL A 194 27.04 26.79 8.41
C VAL A 194 28.20 25.79 8.43
N ASP A 195 27.88 24.50 8.43
CA ASP A 195 28.86 23.42 8.41
C ASP A 195 29.16 22.91 7.00
N ALA A 196 28.45 23.39 5.98
CA ALA A 196 28.74 23.08 4.60
C ALA A 196 30.04 23.74 4.12
N ASP A 197 30.76 23.04 3.24
CA ASP A 197 31.98 23.54 2.62
C ASP A 197 31.73 24.87 1.87
N ASP A 198 32.74 25.74 1.85
CA ASP A 198 32.61 27.11 1.32
C ASP A 198 32.16 27.16 -0.15
N ASN A 199 32.50 26.13 -0.93
CA ASN A 199 32.17 26.01 -2.35
C ASN A 199 30.82 25.31 -2.62
N GLU A 200 30.10 24.85 -1.61
CA GLU A 200 28.82 24.17 -1.79
C GLU A 200 27.64 25.15 -1.98
N PRO A 201 26.64 24.78 -2.82
CA PRO A 201 25.43 25.57 -2.97
C PRO A 201 24.56 25.48 -1.70
N ALA A 202 23.60 26.38 -1.55
CA ALA A 202 22.44 26.20 -0.67
C ALA A 202 21.32 25.44 -1.43
N TYR A 203 20.66 24.49 -0.79
CA TYR A 203 19.44 23.85 -1.26
C TYR A 203 18.25 24.67 -0.77
N VAL A 204 17.64 25.42 -1.68
CA VAL A 204 16.55 26.37 -1.37
C VAL A 204 15.22 25.77 -1.81
N ALA A 205 14.23 25.76 -0.93
CA ALA A 205 12.90 25.25 -1.25
C ALA A 205 12.25 26.03 -2.40
N THR A 206 11.65 25.30 -3.33
CA THR A 206 11.03 25.84 -4.56
C THR A 206 9.56 26.19 -4.37
N GLY A 207 8.89 25.53 -3.41
CA GLY A 207 7.50 25.77 -3.01
C GLY A 207 7.32 25.76 -1.49
N PRO A 208 6.09 26.02 -1.00
CA PRO A 208 5.74 25.92 0.41
C PRO A 208 5.58 24.47 0.90
N GLU A 209 5.60 23.48 0.01
CA GLU A 209 5.38 22.08 0.34
C GLU A 209 6.62 21.38 0.89
N CYS A 210 6.43 20.58 1.95
CA CYS A 210 7.43 19.68 2.51
C CYS A 210 6.78 18.29 2.66
N PHE A 211 7.44 17.22 2.24
CA PHE A 211 6.84 15.89 2.23
C PHE A 211 7.74 14.90 2.96
N ASN A 212 7.14 13.88 3.58
CA ASN A 212 7.84 12.63 3.84
C ASN A 212 7.99 11.91 2.49
N ALA A 213 9.22 11.67 2.06
CA ALA A 213 9.51 11.26 0.70
C ALA A 213 10.52 10.11 0.65
N ALA A 214 10.14 9.03 -0.02
CA ALA A 214 11.04 7.97 -0.41
C ALA A 214 11.93 8.45 -1.55
N LEU A 215 13.25 8.36 -1.35
CA LEU A 215 14.28 8.78 -2.29
C LEU A 215 15.02 7.56 -2.82
N LEU A 216 15.06 7.40 -4.14
CA LEU A 216 15.80 6.34 -4.80
C LEU A 216 17.04 6.90 -5.49
N TYR A 217 18.22 6.42 -5.08
CA TYR A 217 19.50 6.73 -5.71
C TYR A 217 19.93 5.60 -6.64
N GLY A 218 20.41 5.98 -7.82
CA GLY A 218 20.99 5.06 -8.79
C GLY A 218 22.44 4.70 -8.47
N PRO A 219 23.00 3.64 -9.10
CA PRO A 219 24.40 3.23 -8.92
C PRO A 219 25.46 4.31 -9.26
N ASP A 220 25.07 5.40 -9.91
CA ASP A 220 25.93 6.56 -10.19
C ASP A 220 25.94 7.60 -9.05
N GLY A 221 25.14 7.38 -8.01
CA GLY A 221 24.96 8.26 -6.85
C GLY A 221 23.94 9.38 -7.06
N ARG A 222 23.27 9.44 -8.21
CA ARG A 222 22.28 10.49 -8.49
C ARG A 222 20.90 10.04 -8.04
N LEU A 223 20.07 10.99 -7.63
CA LEU A 223 18.65 10.73 -7.38
C LEU A 223 17.99 10.29 -8.69
N ALA A 224 17.55 9.03 -8.73
CA ALA A 224 16.89 8.40 -9.86
C ALA A 224 15.36 8.53 -9.79
N GLY A 225 14.81 8.69 -8.58
CA GLY A 225 13.37 8.86 -8.38
C GLY A 225 13.02 9.31 -6.97
N ARG A 226 11.80 9.84 -6.82
CA ARG A 226 11.20 10.23 -5.56
C ARG A 226 9.72 9.85 -5.55
N SER A 227 9.21 9.41 -4.39
CA SER A 227 7.77 9.22 -4.15
C SER A 227 7.40 9.89 -2.84
N ASP A 228 6.41 10.77 -2.86
CA ASP A 228 5.93 11.50 -1.69
C ASP A 228 4.79 10.72 -1.01
N LYS A 229 4.78 10.68 0.33
CA LYS A 229 3.77 10.02 1.16
C LYS A 229 2.40 10.66 0.95
N VAL A 230 1.37 9.83 0.81
CA VAL A 230 -0.01 10.31 0.60
C VAL A 230 -0.74 10.45 1.93
N TYR A 231 -0.70 9.42 2.76
CA TYR A 231 -1.41 9.36 4.02
C TYR A 231 -0.47 9.62 5.19
N LEU A 232 -0.67 10.78 5.84
CA LEU A 232 0.15 11.23 6.96
C LEU A 232 -0.40 10.71 8.30
N THR A 233 0.51 10.50 9.24
CA THR A 233 0.19 10.36 10.66
C THR A 233 -0.28 11.70 11.24
N GLU A 234 -0.86 11.67 12.44
CA GLU A 234 -1.29 12.90 13.11
C GLU A 234 -0.08 13.80 13.43
N THR A 235 1.02 13.24 13.92
CA THR A 235 2.27 13.97 14.19
C THR A 235 2.87 14.62 12.93
N GLU A 236 2.87 13.90 11.80
CA GLU A 236 3.36 14.45 10.54
C GLU A 236 2.56 15.68 10.08
N GLU A 237 1.25 15.70 10.32
CA GLU A 237 0.37 16.77 9.88
C GLU A 237 0.24 17.91 10.90
N ALA A 238 0.05 17.60 12.18
CA ALA A 238 -0.21 18.57 13.23
C ALA A 238 1.07 19.20 13.77
N ASP A 239 2.10 18.39 14.01
CA ASP A 239 3.33 18.85 14.69
C ASP A 239 4.40 19.30 13.70
N LEU A 240 4.61 18.52 12.64
CA LEU A 240 5.60 18.84 11.60
C LEU A 240 5.02 19.72 10.47
N ASP A 241 3.70 19.76 10.34
CA ASP A 241 3.00 20.39 9.23
C ASP A 241 3.62 19.94 7.90
N LEU A 242 3.58 18.63 7.60
CA LEU A 242 3.95 18.08 6.30
C LEU A 242 2.77 18.16 5.32
N SER A 243 3.07 18.20 4.03
CA SER A 243 2.09 18.16 2.94
C SER A 243 1.77 16.71 2.57
N PRO A 244 0.49 16.32 2.47
CA PRO A 244 0.12 15.06 1.84
C PRO A 244 0.30 15.16 0.32
N ALA A 245 0.73 14.07 -0.31
CA ALA A 245 0.76 13.94 -1.76
C ALA A 245 -0.62 13.57 -2.34
N SER A 246 -0.80 13.76 -3.65
CA SER A 246 -1.97 13.23 -4.37
C SER A 246 -1.72 11.78 -4.79
N LEU A 247 -2.75 10.93 -4.70
CA LEU A 247 -2.74 9.59 -5.31
C LEU A 247 -2.40 9.62 -6.80
N GLU A 248 -2.70 10.70 -7.52
CA GLU A 248 -2.36 10.86 -8.94
C GLU A 248 -0.85 10.99 -9.19
N ARG A 249 -0.10 11.50 -8.19
CA ARG A 249 1.36 11.68 -8.27
C ARG A 249 2.12 10.42 -7.86
N LEU A 250 1.44 9.43 -7.31
CA LEU A 250 2.06 8.16 -6.96
C LEU A 250 2.63 7.49 -8.20
N GLY A 251 3.92 7.14 -8.13
CA GLY A 251 4.66 6.50 -9.20
C GLY A 251 5.29 5.19 -8.76
N THR A 252 5.68 4.38 -9.73
CA THR A 252 6.54 3.21 -9.53
C THR A 252 7.89 3.48 -10.17
N PHE A 253 8.95 3.01 -9.52
CA PHE A 253 10.29 3.06 -10.08
C PHE A 253 10.46 1.89 -11.04
N ALA A 254 10.54 2.18 -12.35
CA ALA A 254 10.86 1.20 -13.37
C ALA A 254 12.38 0.97 -13.39
N LEU A 255 12.83 -0.12 -12.77
CA LEU A 255 14.25 -0.44 -12.61
C LEU A 255 14.67 -1.58 -13.55
N PRO A 256 15.98 -1.75 -13.82
CA PRO A 256 16.47 -2.80 -14.73
C PRO A 256 16.08 -4.24 -14.34
N PHE A 257 15.62 -4.43 -13.11
CA PHE A 257 15.30 -5.73 -12.53
C PHE A 257 13.82 -5.92 -12.16
N GLY A 258 12.96 -4.91 -12.35
CA GLY A 258 11.53 -4.96 -12.01
C GLY A 258 10.93 -3.59 -11.66
N ARG A 259 9.63 -3.55 -11.37
CA ARG A 259 8.95 -2.34 -10.88
C ARG A 259 8.84 -2.32 -9.36
N VAL A 260 9.34 -1.25 -8.74
CA VAL A 260 9.37 -1.07 -7.28
C VAL A 260 8.49 0.12 -6.90
N GLY A 261 7.60 -0.06 -5.93
CA GLY A 261 6.74 1.02 -5.39
C GLY A 261 7.05 1.26 -3.92
N ALA A 262 7.04 2.52 -3.48
CA ALA A 262 7.25 2.87 -2.08
C ALA A 262 5.92 3.18 -1.40
N ALA A 263 5.57 2.41 -0.37
CA ALA A 263 4.42 2.64 0.51
C ALA A 263 4.97 2.98 1.90
N ILE A 264 5.20 4.26 2.16
CA ILE A 264 5.89 4.73 3.36
C ILE A 264 4.94 4.59 4.56
N SER A 265 5.30 3.72 5.51
CA SER A 265 4.54 3.44 6.73
C SER A 265 3.02 3.34 6.49
N ARG A 266 2.25 4.33 6.96
CA ARG A 266 0.78 4.40 6.84
C ARG A 266 0.24 4.14 5.42
N ASP A 267 0.95 4.54 4.36
CA ASP A 267 0.55 4.24 2.98
C ASP A 267 0.42 2.73 2.71
N ALA A 268 1.19 1.88 3.41
CA ALA A 268 1.21 0.43 3.22
C ALA A 268 -0.02 -0.30 3.80
N PHE A 269 -0.89 0.41 4.50
CA PHE A 269 -2.12 -0.13 5.09
C PHE A 269 -3.34 0.16 4.22
N TYR A 270 -3.30 1.21 3.41
CA TYR A 270 -4.51 1.78 2.83
C TYR A 270 -4.82 1.25 1.43
N ALA A 271 -6.00 0.62 1.31
CA ALA A 271 -6.41 -0.10 0.10
C ALA A 271 -6.35 0.76 -1.19
N PRO A 272 -6.77 2.04 -1.21
CA PRO A 272 -6.70 2.84 -2.43
C PRO A 272 -5.26 3.13 -2.90
N PHE A 273 -4.32 3.33 -1.96
CA PHE A 273 -2.90 3.50 -2.28
C PHE A 273 -2.31 2.24 -2.92
N LEU A 274 -2.53 1.09 -2.25
CA LEU A 274 -2.05 -0.21 -2.70
C LEU A 274 -2.68 -0.62 -4.05
N GLN A 275 -3.97 -0.32 -4.24
CA GLN A 275 -4.66 -0.51 -5.52
C GLN A 275 -3.99 0.28 -6.65
N ARG A 276 -3.60 1.54 -6.38
CA ARG A 276 -2.87 2.36 -7.36
C ARG A 276 -1.51 1.78 -7.71
N LEU A 277 -0.73 1.32 -6.72
CA LEU A 277 0.55 0.64 -6.96
C LEU A 277 0.39 -0.63 -7.80
N GLU A 278 -0.66 -1.42 -7.56
CA GLU A 278 -0.99 -2.61 -8.36
C GLU A 278 -1.32 -2.22 -9.82
N ASP A 279 -2.09 -1.16 -10.04
CA ASP A 279 -2.47 -0.68 -11.37
C ASP A 279 -1.29 -0.12 -12.18
N LEU A 280 -0.26 0.37 -11.48
CA LEU A 280 1.03 0.78 -12.05
C LEU A 280 2.00 -0.39 -12.24
N GLY A 281 1.57 -1.61 -11.93
CA GLY A 281 2.31 -2.85 -12.17
C GLY A 281 3.51 -3.06 -11.23
N THR A 282 3.42 -2.55 -9.99
CA THR A 282 4.42 -2.78 -8.94
C THR A 282 4.57 -4.27 -8.64
N GLU A 283 5.81 -4.73 -8.48
CA GLU A 283 6.12 -6.13 -8.14
C GLU A 283 6.72 -6.27 -6.74
N LEU A 284 7.59 -5.32 -6.37
CA LEU A 284 8.14 -5.18 -5.03
C LEU A 284 7.58 -3.90 -4.40
N VAL A 285 6.82 -4.06 -3.32
CA VAL A 285 6.43 -2.92 -2.48
C VAL A 285 7.51 -2.77 -1.40
N THR A 286 8.13 -1.61 -1.33
CA THR A 286 9.02 -1.26 -0.22
C THR A 286 8.22 -0.47 0.78
N GLN A 287 8.33 -0.84 2.06
CA GLN A 287 7.67 -0.18 3.17
C GLN A 287 8.73 0.38 4.11
N PRO A 288 9.35 1.53 3.80
CA PRO A 288 10.18 2.23 4.77
C PRO A 288 9.35 2.51 6.03
N GLU A 289 9.85 2.08 7.19
CA GLU A 289 9.13 2.21 8.46
C GLU A 289 9.93 2.91 9.54
N ALA A 290 9.25 3.78 10.27
CA ALA A 290 9.64 4.34 11.56
C ALA A 290 8.45 4.17 12.51
N TRP A 291 8.18 2.92 12.88
CA TRP A 291 7.01 2.56 13.68
C TRP A 291 7.18 2.99 15.14
N SER A 292 6.15 3.64 15.70
CA SER A 292 6.18 4.12 17.08
C SER A 292 5.90 2.98 18.06
N GLY A 293 6.94 2.57 18.80
CA GLY A 293 6.90 1.40 19.69
C GLY A 293 6.97 0.06 18.94
N TRP A 294 6.88 -1.07 19.65
CA TRP A 294 6.74 -2.40 19.05
C TRP A 294 6.18 -3.37 20.09
N THR A 295 6.92 -3.60 21.18
CA THR A 295 6.43 -4.39 22.32
C THR A 295 5.88 -3.54 23.46
N VAL A 296 6.11 -2.23 23.43
CA VAL A 296 5.55 -1.25 24.37
C VAL A 296 4.03 -1.13 24.17
N LYS A 297 3.28 -0.97 25.27
CA LYS A 297 1.84 -0.74 25.19
C LYS A 297 1.56 0.69 24.73
N ASP A 298 0.74 0.83 23.71
CA ASP A 298 0.08 2.09 23.41
C ASP A 298 -1.22 2.26 24.25
N GLU A 299 -1.89 3.40 24.08
CA GLU A 299 -3.17 3.72 24.75
C GLU A 299 -4.32 2.76 24.34
N GLN A 300 -4.10 2.00 23.28
CA GLN A 300 -5.08 1.23 22.54
C GLN A 300 -5.02 -0.28 22.89
N GLY A 301 -3.89 -0.74 23.43
CA GLY A 301 -3.64 -2.12 23.83
C GLY A 301 -3.48 -3.09 22.64
N GLY A 302 -3.07 -4.32 22.93
CA GLY A 302 -2.82 -5.37 21.92
C GLY A 302 -1.34 -5.71 21.75
N TRP A 303 -1.02 -6.44 20.69
CA TRP A 303 0.34 -6.81 20.31
C TRP A 303 0.64 -6.19 18.94
N LEU A 304 1.37 -5.08 18.90
CA LEU A 304 1.60 -4.30 17.67
C LEU A 304 2.24 -5.10 16.52
N PRO A 305 3.12 -6.10 16.75
CA PRO A 305 3.61 -6.94 15.67
C PRO A 305 2.49 -7.68 14.92
N ASP A 306 1.37 -8.00 15.58
CA ASP A 306 0.21 -8.60 14.92
C ASP A 306 -0.58 -7.57 14.09
N THR A 307 -0.61 -6.29 14.52
CA THR A 307 -1.18 -5.18 13.74
C THR A 307 -0.42 -5.00 12.44
N ILE A 308 0.92 -5.04 12.47
CA ILE A 308 1.77 -4.87 11.28
C ILE A 308 1.52 -5.93 10.21
N LEU A 309 1.02 -7.13 10.57
CA LEU A 309 0.65 -8.15 9.59
C LEU A 309 -0.44 -7.70 8.61
N SER A 310 -1.22 -6.67 8.95
CA SER A 310 -2.20 -6.04 8.05
C SER A 310 -1.58 -5.25 6.89
N SER A 311 -0.28 -4.91 6.98
CA SER A 311 0.48 -4.22 5.94
C SER A 311 1.20 -5.20 5.00
N GLY A 312 2.54 -5.15 4.93
CA GLY A 312 3.47 -5.93 4.13
C GLY A 312 3.02 -7.35 3.80
N TRP A 313 2.67 -8.10 4.85
CA TRP A 313 2.24 -9.49 4.71
C TRP A 313 0.90 -9.61 3.98
N SER A 314 -0.15 -8.94 4.49
CA SER A 314 -1.52 -9.06 3.96
C SER A 314 -1.64 -8.56 2.54
N HIS A 315 -1.06 -7.41 2.19
CA HIS A 315 -1.16 -6.91 0.82
C HIS A 315 -0.35 -7.76 -0.17
N THR A 316 0.76 -8.37 0.26
CA THR A 316 1.48 -9.34 -0.57
C THR A 316 0.59 -10.54 -0.88
N GLN A 317 -0.30 -10.97 0.02
CA GLN A 317 -1.24 -12.04 -0.27
C GLN A 317 -2.44 -11.57 -1.12
N LYS A 318 -3.03 -10.40 -0.79
CA LYS A 318 -4.25 -9.83 -1.39
C LYS A 318 -4.08 -9.45 -2.87
N TYR A 319 -3.00 -8.75 -3.22
CA TYR A 319 -2.83 -8.12 -4.53
C TYR A 319 -2.05 -9.01 -5.48
N ARG A 320 -2.53 -9.20 -6.70
CA ARG A 320 -1.90 -10.11 -7.68
C ARG A 320 -0.49 -9.64 -8.06
N GLY A 321 -0.35 -8.34 -8.33
CA GLY A 321 0.91 -7.75 -8.83
C GLY A 321 2.06 -7.82 -7.82
N PHE A 322 1.75 -7.76 -6.52
CA PHE A 322 2.76 -7.75 -5.47
C PHE A 322 3.35 -9.15 -5.27
N ARG A 323 4.53 -9.38 -5.83
CA ARG A 323 5.29 -10.63 -5.66
C ARG A 323 5.96 -10.66 -4.29
N HIS A 324 6.45 -9.51 -3.86
CA HIS A 324 7.18 -9.32 -2.61
C HIS A 324 6.83 -7.98 -1.96
N SER A 325 6.93 -7.93 -0.63
CA SER A 325 7.07 -6.70 0.14
C SER A 325 8.37 -6.77 0.96
N ALA A 326 9.00 -5.62 1.22
CA ALA A 326 10.20 -5.53 2.05
C ALA A 326 10.16 -4.25 2.89
N ALA A 327 10.42 -4.38 4.19
CA ALA A 327 10.35 -3.25 5.11
C ALA A 327 11.64 -3.08 5.91
N PRO A 328 12.44 -2.05 5.60
CA PRO A 328 13.48 -1.59 6.51
C PRO A 328 12.85 -0.81 7.67
N MET A 329 13.44 -0.92 8.86
CA MET A 329 12.85 -0.43 10.10
C MET A 329 13.82 0.48 10.85
N LEU A 330 13.36 1.64 11.29
CA LEU A 330 14.12 2.53 12.16
C LEU A 330 13.96 2.07 13.60
N SER A 331 15.03 2.11 14.39
CA SER A 331 14.94 1.85 15.83
C SER A 331 15.82 2.81 16.61
N GLY A 332 15.35 3.29 17.75
CA GLY A 332 16.05 4.29 18.55
C GLY A 332 15.12 5.26 19.25
N ASN A 333 15.68 5.97 20.22
CA ASN A 333 14.98 7.02 20.95
C ASN A 333 15.37 8.38 20.38
N LEU A 334 14.39 9.08 19.80
CA LEU A 334 14.51 10.50 19.46
C LEU A 334 13.86 11.32 20.57
N PHE A 335 14.65 11.63 21.59
CA PHE A 335 14.16 12.23 22.84
C PHE A 335 13.12 11.32 23.51
N ASP A 336 11.87 11.76 23.59
CA ASP A 336 10.70 11.05 24.11
C ASP A 336 9.92 10.26 23.04
N LEU A 337 10.33 10.32 21.77
CA LEU A 337 9.80 9.45 20.71
C LEU A 337 10.55 8.13 20.65
N ILE A 338 9.80 7.04 20.49
CA ILE A 338 10.31 5.67 20.46
C ILE A 338 10.08 5.08 19.09
N PHE A 339 11.13 4.67 18.41
CA PHE A 339 11.05 3.85 17.21
C PHE A 339 11.56 2.44 17.51
N ASP A 340 10.77 1.42 17.17
CA ASP A 340 11.17 0.03 17.38
C ASP A 340 10.50 -0.90 16.35
N GLY A 341 11.15 -2.01 16.05
CA GLY A 341 10.52 -3.06 15.25
C GLY A 341 11.46 -4.12 14.70
N GLN A 342 10.94 -4.90 13.76
CA GLN A 342 11.69 -5.90 13.01
C GLN A 342 11.65 -5.59 11.52
N VAL A 343 12.69 -5.98 10.80
CA VAL A 343 12.68 -5.96 9.33
C VAL A 343 12.07 -7.23 8.77
N TRP A 344 11.49 -7.16 7.57
CA TRP A 344 10.95 -8.34 6.90
C TRP A 344 11.04 -8.28 5.39
N VAL A 345 10.96 -9.47 4.78
CA VAL A 345 10.67 -9.66 3.36
C VAL A 345 9.56 -10.72 3.24
N THR A 346 8.54 -10.45 2.43
CA THR A 346 7.41 -11.35 2.21
C THR A 346 7.40 -11.90 0.77
N ARG A 347 6.61 -12.95 0.57
CA ARG A 347 6.28 -13.53 -0.73
C ARG A 347 4.85 -14.08 -0.69
N LYS A 348 4.34 -14.51 -1.85
CA LYS A 348 3.11 -15.31 -1.91
C LYS A 348 3.24 -16.57 -1.05
N SER A 349 2.23 -16.80 -0.22
CA SER A 349 2.18 -17.95 0.68
C SER A 349 1.90 -19.24 -0.08
N THR A 350 2.60 -20.32 0.31
CA THR A 350 2.38 -21.68 -0.21
C THR A 350 2.27 -22.68 0.95
N PRO A 351 1.47 -23.75 0.82
CA PRO A 351 1.21 -24.66 1.94
C PRO A 351 2.44 -25.45 2.44
N ASP A 352 3.44 -25.63 1.59
CA ASP A 352 4.68 -26.38 1.85
C ASP A 352 5.79 -25.53 2.50
N GLN A 353 5.57 -24.22 2.61
CA GLN A 353 6.55 -23.30 3.13
C GLN A 353 6.72 -23.47 4.66
N PRO A 354 7.96 -23.46 5.21
CA PRO A 354 8.17 -23.35 6.64
C PRO A 354 7.67 -21.98 7.16
N PRO A 355 6.79 -21.95 8.17
CA PRO A 355 6.25 -20.71 8.67
C PRO A 355 7.27 -19.96 9.54
N ARG A 356 7.16 -18.64 9.61
CA ARG A 356 7.97 -17.72 10.43
C ARG A 356 7.08 -16.70 11.13
N ALA A 357 7.59 -16.04 12.15
CA ALA A 357 6.84 -15.05 12.93
C ALA A 357 7.72 -13.84 13.27
N PHE A 358 7.07 -12.72 13.52
CA PHE A 358 7.63 -11.70 14.41
C PHE A 358 7.71 -12.23 15.85
N VAL A 359 8.47 -11.52 16.67
CA VAL A 359 8.62 -11.81 18.10
C VAL A 359 7.25 -11.71 18.80
N GLY A 360 6.90 -12.70 19.62
CA GLY A 360 5.63 -12.74 20.32
C GLY A 360 4.39 -12.93 19.42
N SER A 361 4.57 -13.27 18.13
CA SER A 361 3.48 -13.56 17.19
C SER A 361 3.36 -15.06 16.89
N ARG A 362 2.26 -15.44 16.24
CA ARG A 362 2.07 -16.80 15.71
C ARG A 362 2.77 -16.97 14.36
N PRO A 363 3.37 -18.14 14.08
CA PRO A 363 4.07 -18.37 12.82
C PRO A 363 3.09 -18.52 11.65
N LEU A 364 3.40 -17.86 10.53
CA LEU A 364 2.65 -17.86 9.28
C LEU A 364 3.56 -18.23 8.10
N THR A 365 2.99 -18.74 7.02
CA THR A 365 3.68 -18.86 5.72
C THR A 365 3.69 -17.51 4.99
N GLY A 366 4.33 -17.41 3.83
CA GLY A 366 4.40 -16.14 3.08
C GLY A 366 5.54 -15.19 3.47
N TRP A 367 6.47 -15.63 4.32
CA TRP A 367 7.72 -14.92 4.59
C TRP A 367 8.84 -15.39 3.65
N VAL A 368 9.71 -14.49 3.23
CA VAL A 368 11.05 -14.87 2.77
C VAL A 368 11.95 -14.95 3.99
N ASP A 369 12.00 -13.88 4.77
CA ASP A 369 12.72 -13.81 6.04
C ASP A 369 12.15 -12.72 6.95
N VAL A 370 12.44 -12.85 8.25
CA VAL A 370 12.10 -11.88 9.29
C VAL A 370 13.37 -11.66 10.13
N GLY A 371 13.81 -10.41 10.26
CA GLY A 371 15.00 -10.07 11.04
C GLY A 371 14.76 -10.22 12.54
N PRO A 372 15.80 -10.46 13.35
CA PRO A 372 15.65 -10.54 14.80
C PRO A 372 15.20 -9.20 15.39
N TRP A 373 14.41 -9.25 16.44
CA TRP A 373 14.20 -8.10 17.33
C TRP A 373 15.39 -7.94 18.30
N THR A 374 15.42 -6.84 19.06
CA THR A 374 16.47 -6.54 20.05
C THR A 374 16.70 -7.67 21.04
N PHE A 375 15.64 -8.39 21.42
CA PHE A 375 15.70 -9.55 22.28
C PHE A 375 15.08 -10.78 21.59
N PRO A 376 15.61 -12.00 21.83
CA PRO A 376 15.05 -13.21 21.25
C PRO A 376 13.68 -13.54 21.84
N ASP A 377 12.87 -14.26 21.09
CA ASP A 377 11.59 -14.75 21.59
C ASP A 377 11.82 -15.76 22.75
N PRO A 378 11.19 -15.57 23.92
CA PRO A 378 11.35 -16.48 25.06
C PRO A 378 11.02 -17.95 24.75
N LEU A 379 10.26 -18.22 23.70
CA LEU A 379 9.92 -19.57 23.24
C LEU A 379 11.18 -20.42 22.95
N GLU A 380 12.28 -19.83 22.50
CA GLU A 380 13.52 -20.55 22.23
C GLU A 380 14.13 -21.16 23.50
N ALA A 381 14.02 -20.45 24.63
CA ALA A 381 14.54 -20.88 25.91
C ALA A 381 13.55 -21.76 26.68
N ASP A 382 12.25 -21.50 26.53
CA ASP A 382 11.18 -22.24 27.19
C ASP A 382 10.00 -22.48 26.23
N PRO A 383 10.01 -23.62 25.51
CA PRO A 383 8.95 -23.97 24.56
C PRO A 383 7.56 -24.17 25.19
N GLY A 384 7.47 -24.23 26.53
CA GLY A 384 6.21 -24.42 27.26
C GLY A 384 5.39 -23.14 27.44
N LEU A 385 5.94 -21.98 27.12
CA LEU A 385 5.28 -20.69 27.32
C LEU A 385 4.09 -20.50 26.39
N SER A 386 2.99 -20.02 26.96
CA SER A 386 1.86 -19.51 26.20
C SER A 386 2.25 -18.23 25.44
N LEU A 387 1.45 -17.90 24.41
CA LEU A 387 1.64 -16.66 23.65
C LEU A 387 1.58 -15.42 24.56
N GLU A 388 0.64 -15.40 25.51
CA GLU A 388 0.46 -14.30 26.45
C GLU A 388 1.67 -14.13 27.38
N GLU A 389 2.23 -15.23 27.90
CA GLU A 389 3.43 -15.19 28.74
C GLU A 389 4.66 -14.71 27.97
N ARG A 390 4.82 -15.15 26.71
CA ARG A 390 5.88 -14.65 25.81
C ARG A 390 5.76 -13.15 25.63
N GLN A 391 4.58 -12.68 25.22
CA GLN A 391 4.29 -11.26 25.00
C GLN A 391 4.56 -10.44 26.27
N ALA A 392 4.10 -10.91 27.44
CA ALA A 392 4.32 -10.22 28.71
C ALA A 392 5.82 -10.02 29.04
N ARG A 393 6.67 -11.04 28.82
CA ARG A 393 8.12 -10.93 29.03
C ARG A 393 8.78 -9.98 28.03
N LEU A 394 8.32 -10.01 26.79
CA LEU A 394 8.81 -9.13 25.73
C LEU A 394 8.39 -7.66 25.96
N ARG A 395 7.24 -7.41 26.59
CA ARG A 395 6.83 -6.06 27.03
C ARG A 395 7.80 -5.51 28.06
N GLU A 396 8.10 -6.27 29.11
CA GLU A 396 9.07 -5.85 30.14
C GLU A 396 10.45 -5.51 29.54
N GLN A 397 10.85 -6.25 28.50
CA GLN A 397 12.07 -5.96 27.76
C GLN A 397 11.97 -4.68 26.93
N GLY A 398 10.82 -4.39 26.31
CA GLY A 398 10.54 -3.16 25.57
C GLY A 398 10.48 -1.93 26.47
N ASP A 399 9.79 -2.03 27.61
CA ASP A 399 9.70 -0.99 28.63
C ASP A 399 11.10 -0.55 29.13
N ALA A 400 12.06 -1.47 29.14
CA ALA A 400 13.46 -1.18 29.50
C ALA A 400 14.28 -0.47 28.40
N LEU A 401 13.76 -0.37 27.18
CA LEU A 401 14.36 0.40 26.09
C LEU A 401 13.87 1.84 26.05
N GLU A 402 12.72 2.13 26.66
CA GLU A 402 12.05 3.43 26.61
C GLU A 402 12.89 4.58 27.19
N PRO A 403 12.78 5.80 26.63
CA PRO A 403 13.37 7.01 27.18
C PRO A 403 13.00 7.21 28.65
N GLY A 404 13.99 7.47 29.50
CA GLY A 404 13.77 7.71 30.93
C GLY A 404 13.40 6.47 31.74
N SER A 405 13.48 5.26 31.19
CA SER A 405 13.28 4.01 31.94
C SER A 405 14.30 3.84 33.07
N GLY A 406 15.49 4.44 32.95
CA GLY A 406 16.57 4.33 33.94
C GLY A 406 17.24 2.95 33.96
N ASP A 407 16.86 2.06 33.04
CA ASP A 407 17.53 0.78 32.84
C ASP A 407 18.82 0.99 32.04
N ARG A 408 19.82 0.13 32.26
CA ARG A 408 21.06 0.15 31.46
C ARG A 408 20.84 -0.12 29.97
N ARG A 409 19.69 -0.70 29.61
CA ARG A 409 19.25 -1.03 28.25
C ARG A 409 18.58 0.13 27.53
N GLU A 410 18.25 1.21 28.23
CA GLU A 410 17.62 2.40 27.65
C GLU A 410 18.33 2.84 26.36
N GLY A 411 17.56 2.99 25.27
CA GLY A 411 18.07 3.40 23.95
C GLY A 411 18.96 2.39 23.23
N ARG A 412 19.14 1.16 23.76
CA ARG A 412 20.04 0.13 23.17
C ARG A 412 19.28 -0.84 22.27
N TYR A 413 18.84 -0.36 21.14
CA TYR A 413 18.19 -1.16 20.10
C TYR A 413 19.21 -1.95 19.28
N ALA A 414 18.81 -3.12 18.76
CA ALA A 414 19.67 -3.92 17.89
C ALA A 414 19.62 -3.43 16.44
N ARG A 415 20.77 -3.40 15.77
CA ARG A 415 20.84 -3.27 14.32
C ARG A 415 20.55 -4.63 13.66
N SER A 416 19.51 -4.71 12.85
CA SER A 416 19.16 -5.94 12.13
C SER A 416 19.47 -5.82 10.63
N LEU A 417 19.75 -6.96 10.00
CA LEU A 417 19.99 -7.05 8.55
C LEU A 417 19.47 -8.39 8.07
N ILE A 418 18.60 -8.36 7.07
CA ILE A 418 18.23 -9.53 6.28
C ILE A 418 18.46 -9.24 4.81
N ALA A 419 18.63 -10.28 4.01
CA ALA A 419 18.77 -10.15 2.58
C ALA A 419 18.18 -11.35 1.85
N ALA A 420 17.73 -11.13 0.63
CA ALA A 420 17.19 -12.18 -0.22
C ALA A 420 17.43 -11.88 -1.70
N ASP A 421 17.62 -12.93 -2.48
CA ASP A 421 17.51 -12.83 -3.93
C ASP A 421 16.02 -12.95 -4.31
N LEU A 422 15.49 -11.93 -4.98
CA LEU A 422 14.08 -11.82 -5.35
C LEU A 422 13.91 -11.91 -6.86
N SER A 423 12.78 -12.48 -7.29
CA SER A 423 12.42 -12.60 -8.71
C SER A 423 11.27 -11.65 -9.04
N LEU A 424 11.59 -10.55 -9.71
CA LEU A 424 10.61 -9.60 -10.24
C LEU A 424 10.56 -9.80 -11.76
N ALA A 425 9.88 -10.86 -12.17
CA ALA A 425 9.85 -11.33 -13.57
C ALA A 425 8.83 -10.60 -14.46
N GLY A 426 8.23 -9.52 -13.97
CA GLY A 426 7.12 -8.83 -14.59
C GLY A 426 5.87 -9.72 -14.67
N ASP A 427 4.93 -9.30 -15.52
CA ASP A 427 3.78 -10.08 -15.96
C ASP A 427 4.13 -11.06 -17.11
N GLY A 428 5.42 -11.41 -17.28
CA GLY A 428 5.91 -12.37 -18.28
C GLY A 428 5.52 -13.83 -17.95
N PRO A 429 5.90 -14.81 -18.79
CA PRO A 429 5.60 -16.20 -18.50
C PRO A 429 6.43 -16.64 -17.29
N GLY A 430 5.79 -16.70 -16.13
CA GLY A 430 6.27 -17.46 -14.99
C GLY A 430 6.26 -18.95 -15.27
N PRO A 431 6.80 -19.78 -14.36
CA PRO A 431 6.69 -21.23 -14.49
C PRO A 431 5.21 -21.64 -14.44
N LYS A 432 4.81 -22.53 -15.36
CA LYS A 432 3.50 -23.18 -15.25
C LYS A 432 3.47 -24.02 -13.98
N LEU A 433 2.40 -23.89 -13.21
CA LEU A 433 2.23 -24.55 -11.92
C LEU A 433 1.32 -25.78 -12.10
N PRO A 434 1.76 -26.98 -11.67
CA PRO A 434 0.91 -28.15 -11.74
C PRO A 434 -0.29 -28.00 -10.80
N VAL A 435 -1.49 -28.28 -11.32
CA VAL A 435 -2.72 -28.31 -10.52
C VAL A 435 -3.06 -29.72 -10.12
N THR A 436 -3.23 -29.92 -8.82
CA THR A 436 -3.79 -31.13 -8.23
C THR A 436 -5.21 -30.81 -7.79
N PRO A 437 -6.25 -31.26 -8.51
CA PRO A 437 -7.62 -30.92 -8.18
C PRO A 437 -8.00 -31.29 -6.75
N GLY A 438 -8.65 -30.37 -6.05
CA GLY A 438 -9.27 -30.65 -4.75
C GLY A 438 -10.52 -31.53 -4.91
N ALA A 439 -10.86 -32.31 -3.88
CA ALA A 439 -12.00 -33.22 -3.92
C ALA A 439 -13.38 -32.51 -3.95
N GLU A 440 -13.45 -31.25 -3.49
CA GLU A 440 -14.71 -30.51 -3.27
C GLU A 440 -14.80 -29.19 -4.05
N GLY A 441 -13.80 -28.85 -4.87
CA GLY A 441 -13.76 -27.60 -5.65
C GLY A 441 -14.62 -27.63 -6.90
N LEU A 442 -15.13 -26.47 -7.33
CA LEU A 442 -15.82 -26.34 -8.61
C LEU A 442 -14.82 -26.26 -9.76
N PRO A 443 -14.90 -27.13 -10.78
CA PRO A 443 -14.04 -27.06 -11.95
C PRO A 443 -14.05 -25.68 -12.59
N SER A 444 -12.89 -25.22 -13.05
CA SER A 444 -12.74 -23.94 -13.73
C SER A 444 -12.22 -24.06 -15.16
N ARG A 445 -12.52 -23.05 -15.98
CA ARG A 445 -12.10 -22.95 -17.37
C ARG A 445 -11.54 -21.57 -17.66
N GLU A 446 -10.54 -21.49 -18.53
CA GLU A 446 -10.10 -20.21 -19.08
C GLU A 446 -11.19 -19.62 -19.97
N VAL A 447 -11.45 -18.32 -19.80
CA VAL A 447 -12.41 -17.57 -20.61
C VAL A 447 -11.85 -17.31 -22.02
N ALA A 448 -10.56 -17.01 -22.12
CA ALA A 448 -9.90 -16.71 -23.39
C ALA A 448 -8.45 -17.24 -23.43
N PRO A 449 -8.25 -18.52 -23.77
CA PRO A 449 -6.92 -19.13 -23.79
C PRO A 449 -5.96 -18.42 -24.75
N VAL A 450 -4.80 -18.01 -24.23
CA VAL A 450 -3.68 -17.41 -24.99
C VAL A 450 -2.35 -17.73 -24.31
N ASP A 451 -1.25 -17.70 -25.07
CA ASP A 451 0.10 -17.99 -24.55
C ASP A 451 0.95 -16.73 -24.26
N VAL A 452 0.38 -15.53 -24.41
CA VAL A 452 1.09 -14.25 -24.24
C VAL A 452 0.21 -13.21 -23.55
N GLY A 453 0.84 -12.33 -22.76
CA GLY A 453 0.18 -11.23 -22.06
C GLY A 453 -0.67 -11.71 -20.89
N ALA A 454 -0.72 -10.93 -19.80
CA ALA A 454 -1.59 -11.22 -18.67
C ALA A 454 -3.05 -10.79 -18.95
N GLN A 455 -4.00 -11.53 -18.39
CA GLN A 455 -5.42 -11.20 -18.32
C GLN A 455 -5.79 -10.88 -16.88
N THR A 456 -6.44 -9.74 -16.65
CA THR A 456 -6.73 -9.23 -15.31
C THR A 456 -8.02 -8.40 -15.27
N ASN A 457 -8.44 -8.03 -14.06
CA ASN A 457 -9.66 -7.32 -13.71
C ASN A 457 -10.91 -7.90 -14.39
N PRO A 458 -11.23 -9.19 -14.20
CA PRO A 458 -12.44 -9.76 -14.76
C PRO A 458 -13.67 -9.16 -14.10
N GLU A 459 -14.64 -8.77 -14.91
CA GLU A 459 -16.00 -8.46 -14.50
C GLU A 459 -16.97 -9.18 -15.44
N GLY A 460 -18.21 -9.38 -15.00
CA GLY A 460 -19.20 -10.09 -15.81
C GLY A 460 -20.63 -9.63 -15.55
N ALA A 461 -21.50 -9.91 -16.52
CA ALA A 461 -22.93 -9.67 -16.41
C ALA A 461 -23.70 -10.65 -17.28
N PHE A 462 -24.94 -10.97 -16.86
CA PHE A 462 -25.90 -11.68 -17.70
C PHE A 462 -26.90 -10.70 -18.30
N ASP A 463 -27.25 -10.88 -19.57
CA ASP A 463 -28.47 -10.23 -20.11
C ASP A 463 -29.73 -11.03 -19.74
N VAL A 464 -30.90 -10.46 -20.05
CA VAL A 464 -32.20 -11.11 -19.81
C VAL A 464 -32.42 -12.41 -20.59
N ALA A 465 -31.65 -12.67 -21.66
CA ALA A 465 -31.70 -13.92 -22.40
C ALA A 465 -30.81 -15.01 -21.77
N GLY A 466 -30.02 -14.66 -20.77
CA GLY A 466 -29.11 -15.55 -20.07
C GLY A 466 -27.75 -15.71 -20.75
N ARG A 467 -27.38 -14.82 -21.68
CA ARG A 467 -26.02 -14.75 -22.22
C ARG A 467 -25.11 -14.10 -21.19
N LEU A 468 -23.99 -14.76 -20.89
CA LEU A 468 -22.92 -14.23 -20.07
C LEU A 468 -21.96 -13.39 -20.92
N TYR A 469 -21.65 -12.19 -20.45
CA TYR A 469 -20.58 -11.33 -20.96
C TYR A 469 -19.47 -11.30 -19.91
N VAL A 470 -18.24 -11.58 -20.32
CA VAL A 470 -17.05 -11.46 -19.47
C VAL A 470 -16.11 -10.44 -20.11
N VAL A 471 -15.77 -9.41 -19.35
CA VAL A 471 -14.81 -8.37 -19.76
C VAL A 471 -13.59 -8.42 -18.87
N PHE A 472 -12.42 -8.12 -19.44
CA PHE A 472 -11.15 -8.15 -18.73
C PHE A 472 -10.10 -7.29 -19.43
N SER A 473 -9.14 -6.79 -18.66
CA SER A 473 -7.91 -6.20 -19.18
C SER A 473 -7.03 -7.31 -19.76
N ASP A 474 -6.54 -7.15 -20.97
CA ASP A 474 -5.70 -8.14 -21.64
C ASP A 474 -4.48 -7.48 -22.30
N ALA A 475 -3.28 -7.94 -21.93
CA ALA A 475 -2.01 -7.43 -22.41
C ALA A 475 -1.41 -8.20 -23.60
N ARG A 476 -2.16 -9.11 -24.26
CA ARG A 476 -1.70 -9.93 -25.40
C ARG A 476 -1.16 -9.12 -26.58
N ALA A 477 -1.59 -7.85 -26.70
CA ALA A 477 -1.15 -6.91 -27.73
C ALA A 477 0.06 -6.05 -27.30
N GLY A 478 0.75 -6.40 -26.21
CA GLY A 478 1.91 -5.67 -25.68
C GLY A 478 1.56 -4.50 -24.75
N ARG A 479 0.27 -4.13 -24.66
CA ARG A 479 -0.27 -3.16 -23.70
C ARG A 479 -1.68 -3.62 -23.29
N PRO A 480 -2.09 -3.43 -22.03
CA PRO A 480 -3.46 -3.73 -21.61
C PRO A 480 -4.50 -2.98 -22.47
N GLN A 481 -5.43 -3.74 -23.05
CA GLN A 481 -6.67 -3.27 -23.66
C GLN A 481 -7.85 -4.01 -23.03
N VAL A 482 -9.06 -3.47 -23.11
CA VAL A 482 -10.25 -4.18 -22.60
C VAL A 482 -10.79 -5.11 -23.69
N TYR A 483 -10.91 -6.39 -23.35
CA TYR A 483 -11.47 -7.44 -24.20
C TYR A 483 -12.79 -7.94 -23.64
N VAL A 484 -13.59 -8.54 -24.51
CA VAL A 484 -14.82 -9.24 -24.17
C VAL A 484 -14.82 -10.66 -24.73
N ALA A 485 -15.43 -11.58 -23.99
CA ALA A 485 -15.86 -12.89 -24.48
C ALA A 485 -17.28 -13.17 -23.98
N THR A 486 -18.06 -13.95 -24.73
CA THR A 486 -19.45 -14.26 -24.39
C THR A 486 -19.72 -15.76 -24.36
N SER A 487 -20.72 -16.16 -23.59
CA SER A 487 -21.17 -17.56 -23.47
C SER A 487 -22.69 -17.65 -23.39
N ASP A 488 -23.26 -18.58 -24.16
CA ASP A 488 -24.70 -18.91 -24.15
C ASP A 488 -25.02 -20.19 -23.35
N ASP A 489 -24.00 -20.87 -22.83
CA ASP A 489 -24.12 -22.22 -22.25
C ASP A 489 -23.64 -22.29 -20.79
N ASN A 490 -23.74 -21.17 -20.07
CA ASN A 490 -23.27 -20.96 -18.70
C ASN A 490 -21.75 -21.22 -18.57
N GLY A 491 -20.96 -20.54 -19.39
CA GLY A 491 -19.49 -20.53 -19.33
C GLY A 491 -18.82 -21.86 -19.67
N ARG A 492 -19.52 -22.80 -20.31
CA ARG A 492 -18.90 -24.05 -20.78
C ARG A 492 -18.09 -23.82 -22.04
N THR A 493 -18.56 -22.94 -22.92
CA THR A 493 -17.84 -22.47 -24.11
C THR A 493 -17.92 -20.95 -24.23
N PHE A 494 -16.89 -20.35 -24.83
CA PHE A 494 -16.79 -18.91 -25.05
C PHE A 494 -16.53 -18.58 -26.52
N THR A 495 -17.04 -17.44 -26.96
CA THR A 495 -16.62 -16.83 -28.23
C THR A 495 -15.15 -16.43 -28.17
N PRO A 496 -14.44 -16.38 -29.31
CA PRO A 496 -13.10 -15.79 -29.36
C PRO A 496 -13.11 -14.37 -28.78
N ALA A 497 -12.23 -14.11 -27.84
CA ALA A 497 -12.16 -12.79 -27.22
C ALA A 497 -11.62 -11.75 -28.20
N HIS A 498 -12.24 -10.57 -28.25
CA HIS A 498 -11.82 -9.45 -29.07
C HIS A 498 -11.87 -8.13 -28.28
N PRO A 499 -11.12 -7.10 -28.69
CA PRO A 499 -11.12 -5.81 -27.99
C PRO A 499 -12.50 -5.15 -28.09
N VAL A 500 -12.89 -4.46 -27.01
CA VAL A 500 -14.08 -3.59 -26.95
C VAL A 500 -13.84 -2.29 -27.72
N SER A 501 -12.62 -1.76 -27.66
CA SER A 501 -12.19 -0.57 -28.40
C SER A 501 -10.68 -0.68 -28.71
N LEU A 502 -10.24 -0.07 -29.82
CA LEU A 502 -8.83 -0.04 -30.23
C LEU A 502 -8.15 1.28 -29.81
N GLY A 503 -8.30 1.63 -28.54
CA GLY A 503 -7.78 2.89 -27.98
C GLY A 503 -6.24 2.96 -27.98
N PRO A 504 -5.65 4.15 -28.17
CA PRO A 504 -4.20 4.31 -28.14
C PRO A 504 -3.62 4.23 -26.71
N GLY A 505 -4.43 4.42 -25.67
CA GLY A 505 -3.99 4.36 -24.27
C GLY A 505 -3.94 2.94 -23.72
N ARG A 506 -3.44 2.79 -22.48
CA ARG A 506 -3.59 1.60 -21.66
C ARG A 506 -5.01 1.59 -21.10
N GLN A 507 -5.78 0.53 -21.35
CA GLN A 507 -7.14 0.37 -20.84
C GLN A 507 -7.13 -0.67 -19.72
N VAL A 508 -7.67 -0.31 -18.56
CA VAL A 508 -7.72 -1.18 -17.38
C VAL A 508 -9.02 -1.00 -16.61
N ARG A 509 -9.23 -1.90 -15.63
CA ARG A 509 -10.35 -1.84 -14.67
C ARG A 509 -11.70 -1.70 -15.40
N PRO A 510 -12.03 -2.65 -16.30
CA PRO A 510 -13.30 -2.60 -16.98
C PRO A 510 -14.44 -2.83 -15.97
N ALA A 511 -15.58 -2.23 -16.25
CA ALA A 511 -16.87 -2.52 -15.63
C ALA A 511 -17.86 -2.89 -16.74
N VAL A 512 -18.82 -3.75 -16.44
CA VAL A 512 -19.82 -4.20 -17.40
C VAL A 512 -21.21 -4.25 -16.78
N ALA A 513 -22.21 -3.84 -17.53
CA ALA A 513 -23.61 -4.10 -17.21
C ALA A 513 -24.36 -4.51 -18.48
N ALA A 514 -25.20 -5.54 -18.34
CA ALA A 514 -26.01 -6.07 -19.42
C ALA A 514 -27.49 -5.91 -19.10
N GLY A 515 -28.32 -5.71 -20.13
CA GLY A 515 -29.73 -5.39 -19.98
C GLY A 515 -30.62 -6.26 -20.86
N PRO A 516 -31.46 -5.68 -21.75
CA PRO A 516 -32.20 -6.43 -22.76
C PRO A 516 -31.30 -7.34 -23.59
N ALA A 517 -31.87 -8.39 -24.19
CA ALA A 517 -31.13 -9.40 -24.93
C ALA A 517 -30.17 -8.76 -25.95
N GLY A 518 -28.88 -9.11 -25.87
CA GLY A 518 -27.84 -8.59 -26.75
C GLY A 518 -27.29 -7.19 -26.39
N SER A 519 -27.87 -6.51 -25.39
CA SER A 519 -27.48 -5.15 -25.00
C SER A 519 -26.52 -5.14 -23.81
N VAL A 520 -25.37 -4.50 -23.98
CA VAL A 520 -24.31 -4.43 -22.96
C VAL A 520 -23.55 -3.09 -23.04
N VAL A 521 -23.25 -2.52 -21.88
CA VAL A 521 -22.35 -1.37 -21.73
C VAL A 521 -21.08 -1.83 -21.06
N VAL A 522 -19.93 -1.41 -21.60
CA VAL A 522 -18.62 -1.60 -20.98
C VAL A 522 -17.99 -0.25 -20.76
N ALA A 523 -17.52 0.02 -19.54
CA ALA A 523 -16.75 1.21 -19.19
C ALA A 523 -15.34 0.83 -18.72
N TRP A 524 -14.36 1.69 -18.94
CA TRP A 524 -12.98 1.45 -18.54
C TRP A 524 -12.22 2.75 -18.30
N GLN A 525 -11.14 2.63 -17.54
CA GLN A 525 -10.17 3.70 -17.37
C GLN A 525 -9.14 3.62 -18.50
N GLU A 526 -8.85 4.75 -19.15
CA GLU A 526 -7.80 4.83 -20.17
C GLU A 526 -6.86 6.00 -19.90
N ALA A 527 -5.55 5.72 -19.95
CA ALA A 527 -4.51 6.75 -19.98
C ALA A 527 -3.47 6.47 -21.06
N ARG A 528 -2.95 7.54 -21.64
CA ARG A 528 -1.65 7.54 -22.30
C ARG A 528 -0.57 7.82 -21.26
N GLU A 529 0.66 7.47 -21.60
CA GLU A 529 1.81 7.75 -20.76
C GLU A 529 1.91 9.27 -20.47
N GLY A 530 2.06 9.63 -19.19
CA GLY A 530 2.14 11.02 -18.75
C GLY A 530 0.83 11.82 -18.81
N THR A 531 -0.33 11.18 -19.04
CA THR A 531 -1.64 11.85 -19.08
C THR A 531 -2.56 11.37 -17.94
N LYS A 532 -3.56 12.19 -17.59
CA LYS A 532 -4.64 11.82 -16.67
C LYS A 532 -5.37 10.57 -17.17
N GLU A 533 -5.75 9.70 -16.24
CA GLU A 533 -6.60 8.54 -16.52
C GLU A 533 -8.04 8.99 -16.59
N VAL A 534 -8.71 8.78 -17.71
CA VAL A 534 -10.07 9.25 -17.94
C VAL A 534 -11.00 8.10 -18.27
N LEU A 535 -12.29 8.30 -18.01
CA LEU A 535 -13.28 7.25 -18.19
C LEU A 535 -13.91 7.24 -19.58
N TRP A 536 -13.94 6.06 -20.18
CA TRP A 536 -14.58 5.77 -21.46
C TRP A 536 -15.68 4.72 -21.29
N ALA A 537 -16.66 4.75 -22.19
CA ALA A 537 -17.67 3.71 -22.31
C ALA A 537 -17.95 3.39 -23.78
N ALA A 538 -18.33 2.14 -24.04
CA ALA A 538 -18.84 1.68 -25.33
C ALA A 538 -20.03 0.75 -25.13
N VAL A 539 -20.92 0.74 -26.12
CA VAL A 539 -22.18 -0.02 -26.08
C VAL A 539 -22.22 -1.00 -27.24
N SER A 540 -22.74 -2.19 -26.96
CA SER A 540 -23.14 -3.19 -27.96
C SER A 540 -24.64 -3.45 -27.84
N THR A 541 -25.28 -3.72 -28.97
CA THR A 541 -26.68 -4.22 -29.05
C THR A 541 -26.83 -5.50 -29.87
N ASP A 542 -25.72 -6.15 -30.21
CA ASP A 542 -25.68 -7.35 -31.05
C ASP A 542 -25.04 -8.56 -30.33
N GLY A 543 -25.13 -8.57 -28.99
CA GLY A 543 -24.57 -9.66 -28.18
C GLY A 543 -23.05 -9.60 -28.06
N ALA A 544 -22.50 -8.38 -28.08
CA ALA A 544 -21.08 -8.07 -28.06
C ALA A 544 -20.33 -8.59 -29.28
N ALA A 545 -21.02 -8.82 -30.41
CA ALA A 545 -20.35 -9.12 -31.67
C ALA A 545 -19.58 -7.90 -32.20
N SER A 546 -20.09 -6.69 -31.93
CA SER A 546 -19.39 -5.44 -32.19
C SER A 546 -19.79 -4.34 -31.20
N PHE A 547 -18.88 -3.38 -30.98
CA PHE A 547 -19.17 -2.19 -30.18
C PHE A 547 -19.28 -0.95 -31.05
N GLY A 548 -20.18 -0.06 -30.67
CA GLY A 548 -20.18 1.31 -31.19
C GLY A 548 -18.91 2.07 -30.78
N PRO A 549 -18.69 3.27 -31.33
CA PRO A 549 -17.56 4.10 -30.95
C PRO A 549 -17.52 4.37 -29.44
N ALA A 550 -16.33 4.25 -28.85
CA ALA A 550 -16.13 4.62 -27.45
C ALA A 550 -16.28 6.13 -27.27
N SER A 551 -16.92 6.56 -26.18
CA SER A 551 -17.09 7.96 -25.81
C SER A 551 -16.66 8.22 -24.38
N ARG A 552 -16.13 9.41 -24.09
CA ARG A 552 -15.90 9.86 -22.72
C ARG A 552 -17.24 10.00 -21.99
N VAL A 553 -17.31 9.49 -20.76
CA VAL A 553 -18.51 9.55 -19.93
C VAL A 553 -18.75 10.97 -19.40
N ASP A 554 -17.68 11.62 -18.91
CA ASP A 554 -17.72 13.01 -18.47
C ASP A 554 -16.42 13.72 -18.90
N ALA A 555 -16.54 14.77 -19.71
CA ALA A 555 -15.44 15.39 -20.43
C ALA A 555 -14.76 16.52 -19.64
N VAL A 556 -14.35 16.25 -18.41
CA VAL A 556 -13.60 17.18 -17.55
C VAL A 556 -12.09 17.01 -17.65
N ASP A 557 -11.34 18.00 -17.18
CA ASP A 557 -9.88 17.94 -17.05
C ASP A 557 -9.47 17.43 -15.66
N ALA A 558 -9.84 16.19 -15.34
CA ALA A 558 -9.51 15.52 -14.09
C ALA A 558 -9.32 14.02 -14.33
N SER A 559 -8.57 13.34 -13.46
CA SER A 559 -8.55 11.88 -13.47
C SER A 559 -9.87 11.32 -12.98
N GLN A 560 -10.26 10.17 -13.53
CA GLN A 560 -11.51 9.47 -13.28
C GLN A 560 -11.22 7.98 -13.19
N TRP A 561 -11.35 7.43 -11.99
CA TRP A 561 -10.94 6.06 -11.67
C TRP A 561 -12.14 5.18 -11.28
N GLU A 562 -11.91 3.86 -11.30
CA GLU A 562 -12.76 2.84 -10.66
C GLU A 562 -14.24 2.92 -11.09
N ALA A 563 -14.53 2.77 -12.38
CA ALA A 563 -15.92 2.72 -12.83
C ALA A 563 -16.69 1.55 -12.21
N ALA A 564 -17.94 1.82 -11.85
CA ALA A 564 -18.94 0.83 -11.51
C ALA A 564 -20.21 1.10 -12.34
N LEU A 565 -20.79 0.04 -12.89
CA LEU A 565 -21.93 0.09 -13.82
C LEU A 565 -23.09 -0.76 -13.31
N ALA A 566 -24.31 -0.26 -13.46
CA ALA A 566 -25.52 -1.04 -13.20
C ALA A 566 -26.62 -0.71 -14.22
N TRP A 567 -27.22 -1.74 -14.79
CA TRP A 567 -28.36 -1.62 -15.70
C TRP A 567 -29.67 -1.79 -14.91
N GLU A 568 -30.64 -0.90 -15.10
CA GLU A 568 -31.93 -1.00 -14.42
C GLU A 568 -32.78 -2.13 -15.02
N PRO A 569 -33.23 -3.11 -14.22
CA PRO A 569 -34.00 -4.23 -14.73
C PRO A 569 -35.24 -3.81 -15.53
N GLY A 570 -35.36 -4.33 -16.76
CA GLY A 570 -36.52 -4.11 -17.62
C GLY A 570 -36.59 -2.75 -18.34
N THR A 571 -35.58 -1.89 -18.22
CA THR A 571 -35.56 -0.57 -18.87
C THR A 571 -34.32 -0.37 -19.74
N SER A 572 -34.16 0.82 -20.32
CA SER A 572 -32.93 1.27 -21.01
C SER A 572 -31.99 2.08 -20.11
N ARG A 573 -32.30 2.19 -18.82
CA ARG A 573 -31.58 3.08 -17.92
C ARG A 573 -30.32 2.42 -17.37
N VAL A 574 -29.22 3.17 -17.37
CA VAL A 574 -27.92 2.72 -16.89
C VAL A 574 -27.37 3.76 -15.93
N ALA A 575 -26.83 3.30 -14.81
CA ALA A 575 -26.12 4.13 -13.84
C ALA A 575 -24.62 3.82 -13.90
N LEU A 576 -23.79 4.86 -13.89
CA LEU A 576 -22.34 4.76 -13.86
C LEU A 576 -21.81 5.62 -12.71
N ALA A 577 -21.12 5.01 -11.75
CA ALA A 577 -20.39 5.69 -10.68
C ALA A 577 -18.86 5.57 -10.90
N TRP A 578 -18.10 6.58 -10.44
CA TRP A 578 -16.64 6.61 -10.53
C TRP A 578 -16.03 7.50 -9.44
N THR A 579 -14.74 7.30 -9.18
CA THR A 579 -13.89 8.15 -8.35
C THR A 579 -13.36 9.31 -9.19
N ASP A 580 -13.58 10.56 -8.77
CA ASP A 580 -13.24 11.76 -9.55
C ASP A 580 -12.27 12.68 -8.80
N PHE A 581 -11.23 13.15 -9.50
CA PHE A 581 -10.13 13.93 -8.91
C PHE A 581 -10.24 15.44 -9.19
N ARG A 582 -11.41 15.96 -9.56
CA ARG A 582 -11.55 17.40 -9.89
C ARG A 582 -11.48 18.32 -8.67
N GLU A 583 -11.54 17.79 -7.45
CA GLU A 583 -11.70 18.56 -6.20
C GLU A 583 -10.49 18.47 -5.25
N GLY A 584 -9.30 18.78 -5.78
CA GLY A 584 -8.08 18.90 -4.97
C GLY A 584 -7.46 17.54 -4.65
N LEU A 585 -6.97 17.38 -3.41
CA LEU A 585 -6.33 16.14 -2.95
C LEU A 585 -7.34 15.06 -2.53
N ALA A 586 -8.63 15.43 -2.45
CA ALA A 586 -9.70 14.58 -1.96
C ALA A 586 -10.58 14.10 -3.13
N PRO A 587 -10.31 12.93 -3.73
CA PRO A 587 -11.19 12.39 -4.75
C PRO A 587 -12.61 12.20 -4.22
N LYS A 588 -13.60 12.41 -5.08
CA LYS A 588 -15.04 12.31 -4.76
C LYS A 588 -15.71 11.27 -5.61
N VAL A 589 -16.70 10.57 -5.04
CA VAL A 589 -17.52 9.67 -5.84
C VAL A 589 -18.62 10.46 -6.55
N ARG A 590 -18.70 10.26 -7.87
CA ARG A 590 -19.72 10.86 -8.73
C ARG A 590 -20.50 9.79 -9.45
N LEU A 591 -21.70 10.17 -9.88
CA LEU A 591 -22.58 9.33 -10.69
C LEU A 591 -23.13 10.10 -11.88
N SER A 592 -23.26 9.42 -13.02
CA SER A 592 -24.06 9.84 -14.17
C SER A 592 -25.05 8.74 -14.57
N ARG A 593 -26.13 9.14 -15.22
CA ARG A 593 -27.20 8.27 -15.70
C ARG A 593 -27.33 8.36 -17.22
N SER A 594 -27.70 7.25 -17.82
CA SER A 594 -28.07 7.15 -19.22
C SER A 594 -29.50 6.66 -19.32
N GLU A 595 -30.29 7.24 -20.22
CA GLU A 595 -31.68 6.85 -20.50
C GLU A 595 -31.80 5.98 -21.78
N ASP A 596 -30.70 5.81 -22.52
CA ASP A 596 -30.67 5.21 -23.85
C ASP A 596 -29.69 4.02 -23.98
N GLY A 597 -29.49 3.28 -22.88
CA GLY A 597 -28.65 2.09 -22.84
C GLY A 597 -27.15 2.39 -22.90
N GLY A 598 -26.72 3.52 -22.32
CA GLY A 598 -25.31 3.94 -22.24
C GLY A 598 -24.78 4.68 -23.46
N ARG A 599 -25.64 5.08 -24.42
CA ARG A 599 -25.19 5.79 -25.64
C ARG A 599 -24.93 7.26 -25.34
N THR A 600 -25.71 7.85 -24.45
CA THR A 600 -25.51 9.21 -23.94
C THR A 600 -25.61 9.25 -22.42
N TRP A 601 -24.91 10.21 -21.81
CA TRP A 601 -24.79 10.37 -20.36
C TRP A 601 -25.25 11.77 -19.95
N ALA A 602 -26.02 11.84 -18.87
CA ALA A 602 -26.41 13.10 -18.24
C ALA A 602 -25.21 13.75 -17.52
N ALA A 603 -25.38 15.00 -17.07
CA ALA A 603 -24.40 15.65 -16.21
C ALA A 603 -24.19 14.86 -14.91
N SER A 604 -22.94 14.76 -14.46
CA SER A 604 -22.60 14.01 -13.25
C SER A 604 -22.83 14.82 -11.97
N SER A 605 -23.21 14.15 -10.89
CA SER A 605 -23.35 14.76 -9.55
C SER A 605 -22.56 13.97 -8.51
N ARG A 606 -22.06 14.66 -7.47
CA ARG A 606 -21.52 13.99 -6.28
C ARG A 606 -22.63 13.17 -5.60
N VAL A 607 -22.26 12.00 -5.06
CA VAL A 607 -23.20 11.13 -4.35
C VAL A 607 -23.44 11.57 -2.90
N ASP A 608 -22.59 12.44 -2.37
CA ASP A 608 -22.56 12.93 -0.98
C ASP A 608 -22.87 14.43 -0.87
N ALA A 609 -23.47 15.04 -1.90
CA ALA A 609 -23.60 16.50 -2.00
C ALA A 609 -24.31 17.17 -0.81
N SER A 610 -25.11 16.42 -0.04
CA SER A 610 -25.83 16.89 1.14
C SER A 610 -25.08 16.70 2.47
N ASN A 611 -23.93 16.01 2.46
CA ASN A 611 -23.17 15.67 3.67
C ASN A 611 -22.14 16.73 4.10
N GLY A 612 -21.80 17.69 3.23
CA GLY A 612 -20.82 18.74 3.56
C GLY A 612 -19.38 18.23 3.73
N VAL A 613 -19.02 17.13 3.05
CA VAL A 613 -17.67 16.54 3.13
C VAL A 613 -16.64 17.53 2.57
N THR A 614 -15.54 17.71 3.31
CA THR A 614 -14.49 18.67 2.97
C THR A 614 -13.74 18.27 1.68
N ASP A 615 -13.12 19.22 1.00
CA ASP A 615 -12.22 18.96 -0.13
C ASP A 615 -10.74 18.77 0.33
N ARG A 616 -10.50 18.64 1.65
CA ARG A 616 -9.21 18.25 2.22
C ARG A 616 -9.06 16.73 2.17
N HIS A 617 -7.82 16.26 2.31
CA HIS A 617 -7.45 14.85 2.13
C HIS A 617 -8.31 13.86 2.94
N GLU A 618 -8.76 14.24 4.14
CA GLU A 618 -9.66 13.46 5.01
C GLU A 618 -11.05 13.27 4.40
N GLY A 619 -11.44 14.08 3.41
CA GLY A 619 -12.67 13.91 2.65
C GLY A 619 -12.58 12.93 1.48
N SER A 620 -11.52 12.13 1.36
CA SER A 620 -11.31 11.23 0.22
C SER A 620 -12.36 10.12 0.14
N GLN A 621 -12.86 9.87 -1.07
CA GLN A 621 -13.86 8.84 -1.38
C GLN A 621 -13.46 8.05 -2.61
N LEU A 622 -13.39 6.72 -2.50
CA LEU A 622 -12.91 5.83 -3.56
C LEU A 622 -13.69 4.51 -3.62
N GLN A 623 -13.38 3.68 -4.62
CA GLN A 623 -13.92 2.33 -4.82
C GLN A 623 -15.46 2.27 -4.84
N PRO A 624 -16.13 3.04 -5.72
CA PRO A 624 -17.58 3.01 -5.77
C PRO A 624 -18.10 1.66 -6.27
N SER A 625 -19.28 1.30 -5.78
CA SER A 625 -20.13 0.25 -6.33
C SER A 625 -21.53 0.81 -6.51
N VAL A 626 -22.26 0.34 -7.53
CA VAL A 626 -23.61 0.82 -7.83
C VAL A 626 -24.53 -0.35 -8.16
N THR A 627 -25.80 -0.27 -7.73
CA THR A 627 -26.87 -1.18 -8.15
C THR A 627 -28.21 -0.45 -8.20
N TRP A 628 -29.23 -1.11 -8.74
CA TRP A 628 -30.62 -0.66 -8.68
C TRP A 628 -31.38 -1.47 -7.61
N GLY A 629 -32.02 -0.78 -6.68
CA GLY A 629 -32.94 -1.37 -5.70
C GLY A 629 -34.36 -0.85 -5.87
N ALA A 630 -35.28 -1.34 -5.04
CA ALA A 630 -36.68 -0.88 -5.04
C ALA A 630 -36.84 0.63 -4.78
N GLU A 631 -35.86 1.27 -4.13
CA GLU A 631 -35.84 2.71 -3.81
C GLU A 631 -35.18 3.57 -4.91
N GLY A 632 -34.63 2.95 -5.96
CA GLY A 632 -33.86 3.62 -7.01
C GLY A 632 -32.40 3.19 -7.06
N VAL A 633 -31.52 4.08 -7.52
CA VAL A 633 -30.08 3.80 -7.59
C VAL A 633 -29.47 3.84 -6.19
N VAL A 634 -28.74 2.81 -5.82
CA VAL A 634 -27.94 2.75 -4.59
C VAL A 634 -26.47 2.78 -4.97
N VAL A 635 -25.70 3.66 -4.34
CA VAL A 635 -24.24 3.76 -4.51
C VAL A 635 -23.59 3.55 -3.16
N ALA A 636 -22.53 2.76 -3.10
CA ALA A 636 -21.68 2.58 -1.92
C ALA A 636 -20.21 2.86 -2.27
N TRP A 637 -19.42 3.31 -1.31
CA TRP A 637 -18.01 3.66 -1.50
C TRP A 637 -17.22 3.57 -0.19
N LEU A 638 -15.89 3.56 -0.31
CA LEU A 638 -15.01 3.80 0.82
C LEU A 638 -14.87 5.30 1.06
N ASP A 639 -14.95 5.71 2.32
CA ASP A 639 -14.85 7.09 2.73
C ASP A 639 -13.81 7.21 3.85
N TYR A 640 -12.86 8.15 3.68
CA TYR A 640 -11.76 8.38 4.62
C TYR A 640 -12.07 9.39 5.72
N ARG A 641 -13.32 9.91 5.76
CA ARG A 641 -13.72 10.89 6.77
C ARG A 641 -13.45 10.32 8.16
N GLU A 642 -12.94 11.17 9.06
CA GLU A 642 -12.46 10.79 10.39
C GLU A 642 -11.15 9.98 10.43
N ARG A 643 -10.39 9.93 9.31
CA ARG A 643 -9.10 9.21 9.18
C ARG A 643 -9.22 7.68 9.29
N ASP A 644 -10.43 7.16 9.08
CA ASP A 644 -10.76 5.74 9.00
C ASP A 644 -11.32 5.43 7.61
N TRP A 645 -11.04 4.25 7.07
CA TRP A 645 -11.67 3.79 5.83
C TRP A 645 -12.95 3.02 6.15
N GLU A 646 -14.06 3.73 6.10
CA GLU A 646 -15.40 3.21 6.40
C GLU A 646 -16.24 3.06 5.13
N VAL A 647 -17.28 2.24 5.20
CA VAL A 647 -18.20 2.01 4.09
C VAL A 647 -19.41 2.93 4.22
N TYR A 648 -19.62 3.78 3.22
CA TYR A 648 -20.78 4.66 3.13
C TYR A 648 -21.67 4.27 1.96
N ALA A 649 -22.96 4.61 2.05
CA ALA A 649 -23.89 4.48 0.94
C ALA A 649 -24.91 5.63 0.88
N ALA A 650 -25.40 5.90 -0.33
CA ALA A 650 -26.50 6.82 -0.58
C ALA A 650 -27.47 6.27 -1.64
N VAL A 651 -28.72 6.71 -1.55
CA VAL A 651 -29.78 6.38 -2.50
C VAL A 651 -30.19 7.61 -3.30
N SER A 652 -30.45 7.43 -4.59
CA SER A 652 -30.93 8.52 -5.44
C SER A 652 -32.33 8.98 -5.04
N VAL A 653 -32.53 10.29 -4.96
CA VAL A 653 -33.85 10.91 -4.72
C VAL A 653 -34.09 11.98 -5.78
N GLY A 654 -34.97 11.69 -6.74
CA GLY A 654 -35.12 12.51 -7.95
C GLY A 654 -33.80 12.55 -8.73
N GLU A 655 -33.33 13.75 -9.05
CA GLU A 655 -32.04 13.96 -9.73
C GLU A 655 -30.82 13.91 -8.78
N GLY A 656 -31.04 14.03 -7.46
CA GLY A 656 -29.98 14.09 -6.45
C GLY A 656 -29.84 12.80 -5.63
N PHE A 657 -29.24 12.93 -4.44
CA PHE A 657 -29.03 11.85 -3.49
C PHE A 657 -29.53 12.25 -2.10
N ALA A 658 -30.07 11.27 -1.36
CA ALA A 658 -30.25 11.38 0.08
C ALA A 658 -28.90 11.58 0.78
N ALA A 659 -28.92 12.00 2.04
CA ALA A 659 -27.70 12.06 2.84
C ALA A 659 -27.06 10.67 2.91
N ALA A 660 -25.76 10.61 2.61
CA ALA A 660 -24.99 9.39 2.73
C ALA A 660 -24.93 8.94 4.19
N GLU A 661 -25.11 7.65 4.42
CA GLU A 661 -25.07 7.01 5.74
C GLU A 661 -23.91 6.01 5.81
N GLN A 662 -23.27 5.91 6.97
CA GLN A 662 -22.27 4.89 7.25
C GLN A 662 -22.97 3.53 7.39
N VAL A 663 -22.53 2.55 6.63
CA VAL A 663 -23.09 1.18 6.60
C VAL A 663 -22.24 0.22 7.44
N SER A 664 -20.93 0.40 7.43
CA SER A 664 -20.03 -0.35 8.31
C SER A 664 -20.33 -0.04 9.78
N PRO A 665 -20.25 -1.04 10.68
CA PRO A 665 -20.57 -0.83 12.08
C PRO A 665 -19.44 -0.08 12.78
N PRO A 666 -19.77 0.85 13.71
CA PRO A 666 -18.80 1.72 14.34
C PRO A 666 -17.72 0.93 15.09
N SER A 667 -16.54 1.53 15.19
CA SER A 667 -15.37 0.95 15.84
C SER A 667 -14.71 1.97 16.76
N ALA A 668 -14.11 1.49 17.86
CA ALA A 668 -13.24 2.28 18.74
C ALA A 668 -11.75 2.14 18.38
N SER A 669 -11.46 1.43 17.30
CA SER A 669 -10.12 1.20 16.75
C SER A 669 -10.16 1.52 15.27
N GLU A 670 -9.01 1.90 14.71
CA GLU A 670 -8.90 2.23 13.29
C GLU A 670 -9.46 1.08 12.43
N THR A 671 -10.26 1.46 11.44
CA THR A 671 -10.96 0.52 10.56
C THR A 671 -10.51 0.73 9.12
N LEU A 672 -10.14 -0.39 8.50
CA LEU A 672 -9.70 -0.47 7.12
C LEU A 672 -10.67 -1.38 6.36
N ALA A 673 -11.78 -0.80 5.93
CA ALA A 673 -12.68 -1.45 4.98
C ALA A 673 -12.10 -1.45 3.57
N GLY A 674 -12.46 -2.46 2.78
CA GLY A 674 -11.97 -2.65 1.42
C GLY A 674 -13.03 -3.23 0.48
N GLU A 675 -13.00 -2.76 -0.78
CA GLU A 675 -13.80 -3.29 -1.89
C GLU A 675 -15.29 -3.49 -1.59
N PRO A 676 -16.04 -2.42 -1.25
CA PRO A 676 -17.49 -2.52 -1.11
C PRO A 676 -18.12 -2.98 -2.43
N ARG A 677 -19.03 -3.96 -2.36
CA ARG A 677 -19.74 -4.51 -3.53
C ARG A 677 -21.23 -4.60 -3.26
N LEU A 678 -21.98 -3.83 -4.06
CA LEU A 678 -23.45 -3.84 -4.10
C LEU A 678 -23.96 -4.84 -5.13
N THR A 679 -25.09 -5.45 -4.81
CA THR A 679 -25.89 -6.25 -5.73
C THR A 679 -27.36 -6.20 -5.31
N SER A 680 -28.25 -6.65 -6.18
CA SER A 680 -29.68 -6.73 -5.91
C SER A 680 -30.27 -8.07 -6.30
N ALA A 681 -31.29 -8.51 -5.56
CA ALA A 681 -32.11 -9.67 -5.90
C ALA A 681 -33.17 -9.27 -6.94
N PRO A 682 -33.80 -10.24 -7.63
CA PRO A 682 -34.84 -9.98 -8.62
C PRO A 682 -36.03 -9.16 -8.06
N GLU A 683 -36.37 -9.35 -6.78
CA GLU A 683 -37.39 -8.55 -6.07
C GLU A 683 -36.96 -7.12 -5.72
N GLY A 684 -35.69 -6.75 -5.93
CA GLY A 684 -35.16 -5.41 -5.65
C GLY A 684 -34.52 -5.23 -4.27
N ASP A 685 -34.41 -6.30 -3.48
CA ASP A 685 -33.65 -6.31 -2.21
C ASP A 685 -32.17 -6.09 -2.49
N VAL A 686 -31.55 -5.14 -1.79
CA VAL A 686 -30.14 -4.75 -2.00
C VAL A 686 -29.26 -5.29 -0.89
N VAL A 687 -28.11 -5.83 -1.26
CA VAL A 687 -27.04 -6.24 -0.33
C VAL A 687 -25.73 -5.55 -0.69
N LEU A 688 -24.99 -5.18 0.36
CA LEU A 688 -23.64 -4.65 0.34
C LEU A 688 -22.73 -5.63 1.10
N VAL A 689 -21.58 -6.00 0.52
CA VAL A 689 -20.52 -6.76 1.19
C VAL A 689 -19.17 -6.05 1.06
N TRP A 690 -18.29 -6.23 2.05
CA TRP A 690 -16.94 -5.63 2.06
C TRP A 690 -15.97 -6.48 2.88
N ASP A 691 -14.66 -6.35 2.61
CA ASP A 691 -13.65 -6.85 3.55
C ASP A 691 -13.39 -5.81 4.64
N ASP A 692 -13.28 -6.25 5.89
CA ASP A 692 -13.25 -5.39 7.07
C ASP A 692 -12.05 -5.79 7.94
N LEU A 693 -11.03 -4.94 7.98
CA LEU A 693 -9.94 -5.07 8.95
C LEU A 693 -10.11 -4.01 10.02
N ARG A 694 -9.90 -4.42 11.26
CA ARG A 694 -9.84 -3.53 12.42
C ARG A 694 -8.42 -3.67 12.94
N GLU A 695 -7.61 -2.62 12.89
CA GLU A 695 -6.14 -2.76 12.85
C GLU A 695 -5.55 -3.67 13.93
N ARG A 696 -6.09 -3.65 15.15
CA ARG A 696 -5.62 -4.45 16.30
C ARG A 696 -5.88 -5.96 16.21
N ARG A 697 -6.47 -6.41 15.12
CA ARG A 697 -6.85 -7.80 14.87
C ARG A 697 -6.01 -8.42 13.75
N GLY A 698 -5.37 -7.62 12.90
CA GLY A 698 -4.48 -8.06 11.82
C GLY A 698 -5.13 -8.86 10.67
N HIS A 699 -6.35 -9.37 10.84
CA HIS A 699 -7.09 -10.15 9.83
C HIS A 699 -8.27 -9.38 9.24
N HIS A 700 -8.65 -9.78 8.02
CA HIS A 700 -9.84 -9.26 7.34
C HIS A 700 -11.02 -10.24 7.48
N ASP A 701 -12.14 -9.71 7.98
CA ASP A 701 -13.45 -10.36 7.95
C ASP A 701 -14.17 -10.06 6.63
N VAL A 702 -15.16 -10.88 6.27
CA VAL A 702 -16.14 -10.53 5.24
C VAL A 702 -17.44 -10.17 5.93
N ARG A 703 -17.84 -8.91 5.84
CA ARG A 703 -19.09 -8.38 6.39
C ARG A 703 -20.09 -8.08 5.29
N GLY A 704 -21.35 -7.92 5.69
CA GLY A 704 -22.39 -7.45 4.80
C GLY A 704 -23.55 -6.79 5.52
N ALA A 705 -24.32 -6.04 4.76
CA ALA A 705 -25.56 -5.42 5.19
C ALA A 705 -26.60 -5.51 4.07
N ARG A 706 -27.86 -5.63 4.45
CA ARG A 706 -29.01 -5.58 3.53
C ARG A 706 -29.77 -4.27 3.72
N ARG A 707 -30.37 -3.77 2.64
CA ARG A 707 -31.23 -2.59 2.70
C ARG A 707 -32.70 -3.02 2.74
N VAL A 708 -33.39 -2.68 3.83
CA VAL A 708 -34.81 -2.99 4.04
C VAL A 708 -35.53 -1.74 4.53
N GLN A 709 -36.59 -1.32 3.83
CA GLN A 709 -37.43 -0.18 4.20
C GLN A 709 -36.64 1.10 4.52
N GLY A 710 -35.66 1.45 3.68
CA GLY A 710 -34.83 2.64 3.83
C GLY A 710 -33.75 2.55 4.90
N ARG A 711 -33.46 1.37 5.47
CA ARG A 711 -32.45 1.17 6.51
C ARG A 711 -31.49 0.04 6.16
N TRP A 712 -30.24 0.16 6.61
CA TRP A 712 -29.27 -0.94 6.58
C TRP A 712 -29.40 -1.81 7.82
N GLU A 713 -29.47 -3.12 7.60
CA GLU A 713 -29.46 -4.14 8.63
C GLU A 713 -28.28 -5.10 8.39
N PRO A 714 -27.55 -5.54 9.43
CA PRO A 714 -26.41 -6.43 9.25
C PRO A 714 -26.83 -7.80 8.73
N LEU A 715 -26.01 -8.37 7.86
CA LEU A 715 -26.06 -9.77 7.47
C LEU A 715 -25.12 -10.61 8.32
N PRO A 716 -25.34 -11.94 8.39
CA PRO A 716 -24.33 -12.84 8.92
C PRO A 716 -22.98 -12.61 8.23
N TRP A 717 -21.89 -12.79 8.96
CA TRP A 717 -20.54 -12.47 8.47
C TRP A 717 -19.61 -13.67 8.59
N VAL A 718 -18.48 -13.60 7.88
CA VAL A 718 -17.46 -14.66 7.84
C VAL A 718 -16.19 -14.15 8.50
N ALA A 719 -15.77 -14.81 9.59
CA ALA A 719 -14.63 -14.35 10.39
C ALA A 719 -13.27 -14.67 9.78
N GLY A 720 -12.37 -13.68 9.75
CA GLY A 720 -10.96 -13.78 9.37
C GLY A 720 -10.03 -14.48 10.39
N GLY A 721 -10.60 -15.24 11.33
CA GLY A 721 -9.86 -16.21 12.12
C GLY A 721 -9.31 -15.75 13.49
N ALA A 722 -9.27 -14.46 13.86
CA ALA A 722 -8.78 -14.14 15.22
C ALA A 722 -9.64 -14.70 16.34
N ASP A 723 -10.95 -14.87 16.12
CA ASP A 723 -11.84 -15.49 17.10
C ASP A 723 -11.44 -16.95 17.40
N THR A 724 -10.63 -17.56 16.52
CA THR A 724 -10.06 -18.91 16.64
C THR A 724 -8.55 -18.91 16.96
N GLY A 725 -7.92 -17.72 17.02
CA GLY A 725 -6.48 -17.53 17.13
C GLY A 725 -5.68 -17.86 15.87
N ALA A 726 -6.30 -18.27 14.77
CA ALA A 726 -5.63 -18.47 13.49
C ALA A 726 -5.65 -17.16 12.68
N PHE A 727 -4.51 -16.73 12.14
CA PHE A 727 -4.49 -15.57 11.25
C PHE A 727 -4.98 -15.99 9.86
N VAL A 728 -6.25 -15.75 9.54
CA VAL A 728 -6.90 -16.21 8.30
C VAL A 728 -7.63 -15.07 7.59
N SER A 729 -6.90 -14.23 6.86
CA SER A 729 -7.54 -13.11 6.17
C SER A 729 -8.40 -13.55 4.97
N ARG A 730 -9.57 -12.92 4.83
CA ARG A 730 -10.46 -13.06 3.67
C ARG A 730 -10.67 -11.69 3.02
N PHE A 731 -10.49 -11.59 1.72
CA PHE A 731 -10.45 -10.31 1.02
C PHE A 731 -11.41 -10.26 -0.17
N ARG A 732 -11.67 -9.04 -0.67
CA ARG A 732 -12.27 -8.80 -1.98
C ARG A 732 -13.60 -9.56 -2.18
N PRO A 733 -14.56 -9.47 -1.25
CA PRO A 733 -15.81 -10.21 -1.38
C PRO A 733 -16.64 -9.70 -2.57
N SER A 734 -17.50 -10.58 -3.06
CA SER A 734 -18.50 -10.32 -4.09
C SER A 734 -19.75 -11.10 -3.72
N ALA A 735 -20.93 -10.54 -3.97
CA ALA A 735 -22.20 -11.19 -3.66
C ALA A 735 -23.12 -11.25 -4.88
N ALA A 736 -23.92 -12.31 -4.98
CA ALA A 736 -25.02 -12.40 -5.93
C ALA A 736 -26.18 -13.22 -5.37
N TRP A 737 -27.39 -12.94 -5.85
CA TRP A 737 -28.58 -13.73 -5.52
C TRP A 737 -28.67 -14.96 -6.42
N VAL A 738 -28.55 -16.14 -5.82
CA VAL A 738 -28.59 -17.42 -6.55
C VAL A 738 -29.42 -18.42 -5.76
N ARG A 739 -30.44 -18.99 -6.40
CA ARG A 739 -31.32 -20.04 -5.82
C ARG A 739 -31.80 -19.70 -4.41
N GLU A 740 -32.45 -18.54 -4.30
CA GLU A 740 -33.11 -18.03 -3.08
C GLU A 740 -32.16 -17.75 -1.90
N ALA A 741 -30.89 -17.46 -2.17
CA ALA A 741 -29.95 -17.02 -1.16
C ALA A 741 -28.83 -16.14 -1.71
N TRP A 742 -28.25 -15.34 -0.82
CA TRP A 742 -27.03 -14.58 -1.09
C TRP A 742 -25.83 -15.52 -1.05
N HIS A 743 -25.15 -15.65 -2.18
CA HIS A 743 -23.87 -16.34 -2.26
C HIS A 743 -22.77 -15.29 -2.24
N VAL A 744 -21.97 -15.30 -1.18
CA VAL A 744 -20.83 -14.39 -0.99
C VAL A 744 -19.55 -15.16 -1.24
N VAL A 745 -18.80 -14.74 -2.26
CA VAL A 745 -17.54 -15.35 -2.66
C VAL A 745 -16.41 -14.37 -2.33
N PHE A 746 -15.29 -14.87 -1.85
CA PHE A 746 -14.16 -14.05 -1.41
C PHE A 746 -12.85 -14.77 -1.65
N GLN A 747 -11.77 -13.99 -1.67
CA GLN A 747 -10.42 -14.52 -1.66
C GLN A 747 -10.12 -15.06 -0.27
N ASP A 748 -9.68 -16.31 -0.16
CA ASP A 748 -9.55 -17.03 1.12
C ASP A 748 -8.15 -17.62 1.30
N LEU A 749 -7.48 -17.17 2.38
CA LEU A 749 -6.14 -17.61 2.78
C LEU A 749 -6.11 -18.79 3.77
N SER A 750 -7.25 -19.31 4.19
CA SER A 750 -7.33 -20.37 5.21
C SER A 750 -6.39 -21.57 5.01
N PRO A 751 -6.07 -22.04 3.79
CA PRO A 751 -5.17 -23.17 3.59
C PRO A 751 -3.67 -22.79 3.57
N GLY A 752 -3.31 -21.56 3.94
CA GLY A 752 -1.93 -21.06 3.82
C GLY A 752 -1.54 -20.69 2.39
N LYS A 753 -2.52 -20.36 1.53
CA LYS A 753 -2.31 -19.82 0.17
C LYS A 753 -3.52 -19.03 -0.29
N SER A 754 -3.36 -18.16 -1.29
CA SER A 754 -4.51 -17.46 -1.90
C SER A 754 -5.41 -18.40 -2.67
N GLY A 755 -6.71 -18.11 -2.65
CA GLY A 755 -7.75 -19.08 -2.87
C GLY A 755 -9.15 -18.52 -3.01
N LEU A 756 -10.13 -19.38 -3.28
CA LEU A 756 -11.54 -18.97 -3.31
C LEU A 756 -12.34 -19.67 -2.21
N GLY A 757 -13.02 -18.87 -1.40
CA GLY A 757 -14.02 -19.32 -0.45
C GLY A 757 -15.41 -18.80 -0.82
N ALA A 758 -16.44 -19.49 -0.37
CA ALA A 758 -17.83 -19.07 -0.52
C ALA A 758 -18.59 -19.27 0.79
N ALA A 759 -19.58 -18.43 1.04
CA ALA A 759 -20.53 -18.55 2.13
C ALA A 759 -21.95 -18.27 1.61
N ARG A 760 -22.92 -19.07 2.06
CA ARG A 760 -24.34 -18.86 1.78
C ARG A 760 -24.94 -18.06 2.94
N MET A 761 -25.28 -16.80 2.70
CA MET A 761 -25.87 -15.93 3.71
C MET A 761 -27.40 -16.01 3.67
N SER A 762 -28.00 -16.09 4.86
CA SER A 762 -29.45 -15.94 5.03
C SER A 762 -29.89 -14.57 4.53
N PRO A 763 -31.06 -14.44 3.89
CA PRO A 763 -31.61 -13.13 3.54
C PRO A 763 -32.01 -12.33 4.77
N LEU A 764 -32.11 -12.94 5.96
CA LEU A 764 -32.54 -12.30 7.21
C LEU A 764 -31.39 -11.58 7.92
N ALA A 765 -31.74 -10.47 8.58
CA ALA A 765 -30.80 -9.73 9.41
C ALA A 765 -30.25 -10.59 10.55
N SER A 766 -28.95 -10.55 10.74
CA SER A 766 -28.24 -11.33 11.77
C SER A 766 -26.82 -10.79 11.93
N THR A 767 -26.26 -10.91 13.13
CA THR A 767 -24.83 -10.67 13.39
C THR A 767 -24.06 -11.97 13.65
N ALA A 768 -24.70 -13.11 13.37
CA ALA A 768 -24.09 -14.42 13.57
C ALA A 768 -22.97 -14.70 12.57
N LEU A 769 -22.06 -15.58 12.98
CA LEU A 769 -21.05 -16.16 12.11
C LEU A 769 -21.67 -17.19 11.16
N VAL A 770 -21.15 -17.25 9.94
CA VAL A 770 -21.46 -18.30 8.96
C VAL A 770 -20.18 -18.96 8.48
N ASP A 771 -20.25 -20.28 8.35
CA ASP A 771 -19.14 -21.08 7.85
C ASP A 771 -18.88 -20.83 6.36
N ALA A 772 -17.60 -20.85 6.01
CA ALA A 772 -17.12 -20.78 4.65
C ALA A 772 -16.81 -22.17 4.11
N THR A 773 -17.12 -22.42 2.84
CA THR A 773 -16.66 -23.59 2.11
C THR A 773 -15.64 -23.20 1.06
N ARG A 774 -14.79 -24.15 0.69
CA ARG A 774 -13.81 -23.95 -0.37
C ARG A 774 -14.48 -24.04 -1.73
N LEU A 775 -14.11 -23.16 -2.66
CA LEU A 775 -14.71 -23.10 -3.99
C LEU A 775 -13.75 -23.51 -5.11
N ASP A 776 -12.44 -23.28 -4.97
CA ASP A 776 -11.51 -23.48 -6.09
C ASP A 776 -11.11 -24.93 -6.39
N ASP A 777 -10.78 -25.17 -7.66
CA ASP A 777 -10.37 -26.46 -8.21
C ASP A 777 -8.87 -26.77 -8.06
N THR A 778 -8.16 -26.06 -7.19
CA THR A 778 -6.69 -26.15 -7.16
C THR A 778 -6.09 -26.89 -5.98
N GLY A 779 -6.93 -27.30 -5.02
CA GLY A 779 -6.48 -28.06 -3.86
C GLY A 779 -5.30 -27.38 -3.17
N ALA A 780 -4.23 -28.15 -2.93
CA ALA A 780 -3.02 -27.66 -2.25
C ALA A 780 -1.94 -27.09 -3.22
N SER A 781 -2.21 -26.96 -4.52
CA SER A 781 -1.24 -26.41 -5.47
C SER A 781 -0.82 -24.98 -5.11
N ALA A 782 0.44 -24.61 -5.37
CA ALA A 782 1.03 -23.33 -4.96
C ALA A 782 0.56 -22.09 -5.76
N ASN A 783 -0.34 -22.29 -6.71
CA ASN A 783 -0.92 -21.23 -7.52
C ASN A 783 -1.80 -20.29 -6.68
N GLN A 784 -1.92 -19.05 -7.12
CA GLN A 784 -2.61 -17.98 -6.41
C GLN A 784 -3.88 -17.59 -7.16
N LEU A 785 -5.02 -17.62 -6.47
CA LEU A 785 -6.30 -17.15 -7.00
C LEU A 785 -6.65 -15.80 -6.38
N THR A 786 -7.08 -14.84 -7.20
CA THR A 786 -7.39 -13.48 -6.73
C THR A 786 -8.60 -12.88 -7.45
N ARG A 787 -9.16 -11.82 -6.86
CA ARG A 787 -10.29 -11.03 -7.39
C ARG A 787 -11.50 -11.85 -7.83
N PRO A 788 -12.11 -12.65 -6.94
CA PRO A 788 -13.35 -13.30 -7.27
C PRO A 788 -14.46 -12.29 -7.56
N ARG A 789 -15.25 -12.58 -8.59
CA ARG A 789 -16.51 -11.90 -8.91
C ARG A 789 -17.58 -12.95 -9.13
N VAL A 790 -18.64 -12.89 -8.32
CA VAL A 790 -19.82 -13.74 -8.53
C VAL A 790 -20.89 -12.94 -9.26
N VAL A 791 -21.41 -13.54 -10.33
CA VAL A 791 -22.44 -12.94 -11.18
C VAL A 791 -23.60 -13.92 -11.31
N ALA A 792 -24.83 -13.41 -11.31
CA ALA A 792 -26.03 -14.24 -11.39
C ALA A 792 -26.86 -13.89 -12.63
N LYS A 793 -27.60 -14.89 -13.12
CA LYS A 793 -28.67 -14.64 -14.08
C LYS A 793 -29.71 -13.69 -13.47
N VAL A 794 -30.38 -12.93 -14.34
CA VAL A 794 -31.40 -11.95 -13.93
C VAL A 794 -32.52 -12.57 -13.09
N ASP A 795 -32.84 -13.85 -13.33
CA ASP A 795 -33.85 -14.61 -12.58
C ASP A 795 -33.30 -15.33 -11.31
N GLY A 796 -32.00 -15.21 -11.03
CA GLY A 796 -31.33 -15.88 -9.90
C GLY A 796 -31.24 -17.41 -10.03
N SER A 797 -31.54 -17.99 -11.19
CA SER A 797 -31.58 -19.46 -11.38
C SER A 797 -30.20 -20.13 -11.30
N ALA A 798 -29.15 -19.40 -11.68
CA ALA A 798 -27.76 -19.84 -11.66
C ALA A 798 -26.81 -18.66 -11.45
N GLY A 799 -25.67 -18.94 -10.83
CA GLY A 799 -24.56 -17.99 -10.72
C GLY A 799 -23.25 -18.59 -11.21
N MET A 800 -22.29 -17.73 -11.49
CA MET A 800 -20.94 -18.12 -11.93
C MET A 800 -19.90 -17.29 -11.18
N VAL A 801 -18.73 -17.87 -10.95
CA VAL A 801 -17.62 -17.17 -10.32
C VAL A 801 -16.50 -16.98 -11.33
N LEU A 802 -16.15 -15.72 -11.55
CA LEU A 802 -14.99 -15.27 -12.31
C LEU A 802 -13.83 -15.00 -11.36
N PHE A 803 -12.61 -15.31 -11.77
CA PHE A 803 -11.42 -15.02 -10.98
C PHE A 803 -10.16 -14.99 -11.86
N GLU A 804 -9.07 -14.51 -11.28
CA GLU A 804 -7.74 -14.58 -11.87
C GLU A 804 -6.91 -15.67 -11.19
N ASP A 805 -6.11 -16.40 -11.97
CA ASP A 805 -5.03 -17.21 -11.42
C ASP A 805 -3.76 -17.19 -12.26
N ASP A 806 -2.69 -17.78 -11.73
CA ASP A 806 -1.34 -17.77 -12.31
C ASP A 806 -0.84 -19.15 -12.76
N ARG A 807 -1.71 -20.17 -12.81
CA ARG A 807 -1.27 -21.56 -13.05
C ARG A 807 -0.62 -21.79 -14.42
N GLU A 808 -0.93 -20.94 -15.40
CA GLU A 808 -0.37 -21.00 -16.75
C GLU A 808 0.89 -20.15 -16.93
N GLY A 809 1.48 -19.65 -15.84
CA GLY A 809 2.68 -18.79 -15.86
C GLY A 809 2.37 -17.32 -16.13
N PHE A 810 1.34 -17.03 -16.93
CA PHE A 810 0.69 -15.73 -16.98
C PHE A 810 -0.59 -15.74 -16.16
N SER A 811 -1.08 -14.56 -15.79
CA SER A 811 -2.41 -14.48 -15.23
C SER A 811 -3.48 -14.71 -16.28
N ARG A 812 -4.45 -15.56 -15.94
CA ARG A 812 -5.57 -15.95 -16.79
C ARG A 812 -6.87 -15.69 -16.08
N VAL A 813 -7.86 -15.23 -16.84
CA VAL A 813 -9.23 -15.09 -16.36
C VAL A 813 -9.93 -16.42 -16.53
N ARG A 814 -10.54 -16.90 -15.45
CA ARG A 814 -11.26 -18.17 -15.38
C ARG A 814 -12.69 -17.98 -14.91
N VAL A 815 -13.52 -18.95 -15.26
CA VAL A 815 -14.89 -19.11 -14.78
C VAL A 815 -15.07 -20.49 -14.17
N THR A 816 -15.79 -20.60 -13.06
CA THR A 816 -16.18 -21.89 -12.46
C THR A 816 -17.36 -22.53 -13.19
N ASP A 817 -17.62 -23.81 -12.95
CA ASP A 817 -18.95 -24.38 -13.20
C ASP A 817 -20.04 -23.62 -12.39
N PRO A 818 -21.32 -23.66 -12.81
CA PRO A 818 -22.38 -22.88 -12.16
C PRO A 818 -22.65 -23.25 -10.69
N LEU A 819 -22.90 -22.23 -9.85
CA LEU A 819 -23.38 -22.34 -8.46
C LEU A 819 -24.80 -22.91 -8.40
#